data_AF-A0A9Y1BQ44-F1
#
_entry.id   AF-A0A9Y1BQ44-F1
#
_cell.length_a   1.000
_cell.length_b   1.000
_cell.length_c   1.000
_cell.angle_alpha   90.00
_cell.angle_beta   90.00
_cell.angle_gamma   90.00
#
_symmetry.space_group_name_H-M   'P 1'
#
loop_
_entity.id
_entity.type
_entity.pdbx_description
1 polymer ?
#
loop_
_entity_poly.entity_id
_entity_poly.type
_entity_poly.pdbx_seq_one_letter_code
_entity_poly.pdbx_strand_id
1 'polypeptide(L)'
;MNKKVILSFMIITAFLTVSIFGENETSIPGYFFELEFKTNGGGFRPNYGLYVAQYLSEIGIKVNIKVLEWANFVGTLLETNNYDLFFVGLVGHHDPDPTGIYNENGSLNMFGINTKMPYGMENEQMIEDGILIMNMTERQQHYYNWQQLMMDKIVPMVPFFNQPSYTANWATLDGYDDSWGVVDSLPYMKFTSLHEGQTSTEEFYDSDAKWRELNPLLQDDASSSYISSLVMESLLQMTPGYEPIKTGLIIDWQQDETNELLFKFTLRDEVYWNPSFNITGRDSSSDPLVDEDGNIVNPSILMVGDKGEFSDGTNQQVTAKDAVFTLLAYSNPITSIDSYKYNWMHDIWVDSADPLSFWIEIDADPDTPEKENYAPFWPDLKIKILPEFFLNTTNTTVTYSSGGVPMVGLGEGIFDTPQWKAYSTSAFGCGKYMLDYYVENSITVLQASPFWFGVGAIDGTEQDLDIKTFNIRVIPDITSALAEFKAGKLDIMAMASFPEERKEMQADPKFEVQSKLTNYLSFMGFNLKRPFIGGDDNYVFLTEPGYEEYTKALAVRKAIAYAIDREEINNALHDGEYLISDSVTYTLLDFWYYNDIVKYNHNLDMAWEWMERAGYLKSDLTGGITLYDDSVTEVTETTTQTETTTVTETTTITEQTTIYTTVQRTNTKKVISPFSFIFTFLIIVILPIYVKLRREKIR
;
A
#
# COMPACT_ATOMS: atom_id res chain seq x y z
N MET A 1 -38.00 -19.71 12.79
CA MET A 1 -38.03 -19.20 11.40
C MET A 1 -39.06 -18.08 11.32
N ASN A 2 -38.59 -16.83 11.34
CA ASN A 2 -39.41 -15.66 11.64
C ASN A 2 -39.83 -14.95 10.34
N LYS A 3 -41.12 -14.64 10.20
CA LYS A 3 -41.76 -14.12 8.97
C LYS A 3 -41.21 -12.76 8.48
N LYS A 4 -40.37 -12.10 9.26
CA LYS A 4 -39.65 -10.87 8.85
C LYS A 4 -38.45 -11.13 7.93
N VAL A 5 -37.83 -12.32 7.98
CA VAL A 5 -36.68 -12.68 7.10
C VAL A 5 -37.13 -12.94 5.65
N ILE A 6 -38.39 -13.32 5.44
CA ILE A 6 -38.96 -13.54 4.10
C ILE A 6 -39.28 -12.22 3.41
N LEU A 7 -39.56 -11.15 4.17
CA LEU A 7 -39.91 -9.84 3.60
C LEU A 7 -38.66 -9.07 3.11
N SER A 8 -37.52 -9.20 3.81
CA SER A 8 -36.25 -8.60 3.35
C SER A 8 -35.64 -9.32 2.15
N PHE A 9 -35.84 -10.64 2.01
CA PHE A 9 -35.42 -11.38 0.81
C PHE A 9 -36.26 -11.05 -0.44
N MET A 10 -37.53 -10.64 -0.27
CA MET A 10 -38.40 -10.23 -1.37
C MET A 10 -38.12 -8.81 -1.89
N ILE A 11 -37.47 -7.94 -1.12
CA ILE A 11 -37.10 -6.59 -1.59
C ILE A 11 -35.83 -6.64 -2.46
N ILE A 12 -34.95 -7.62 -2.25
CA ILE A 12 -33.72 -7.80 -3.05
C ILE A 12 -33.97 -8.62 -4.34
N THR A 13 -35.08 -9.34 -4.45
CA THR A 13 -35.48 -10.05 -5.69
C THR A 13 -36.46 -9.27 -6.57
N ALA A 14 -36.91 -8.07 -6.16
CA ALA A 14 -37.82 -7.25 -6.95
C ALA A 14 -37.15 -6.40 -8.05
N PHE A 15 -35.82 -6.45 -8.20
CA PHE A 15 -35.11 -5.83 -9.35
C PHE A 15 -34.83 -6.80 -10.51
N LEU A 16 -35.30 -8.05 -10.42
CA LEU A 16 -35.24 -9.02 -11.52
C LEU A 16 -36.66 -9.48 -11.86
N THR A 17 -37.16 -8.99 -12.99
CA THR A 17 -38.44 -9.32 -13.64
C THR A 17 -39.69 -8.63 -13.07
N VAL A 18 -40.03 -7.45 -13.60
CA VAL A 18 -41.18 -7.17 -14.48
C VAL A 18 -41.11 -5.69 -14.88
N SER A 19 -40.86 -5.44 -16.15
CA SER A 19 -41.38 -4.26 -16.85
C SER A 19 -41.75 -4.70 -18.26
N ILE A 20 -42.90 -5.38 -18.35
CA ILE A 20 -43.75 -5.27 -19.53
C ILE A 20 -44.69 -4.12 -19.20
N PHE A 21 -44.20 -2.89 -19.41
CA PHE A 21 -45.04 -1.72 -19.61
C PHE A 21 -45.05 -1.45 -21.11
N GLY A 22 -46.23 -1.03 -21.61
CA GLY A 22 -46.47 -0.80 -23.03
C GLY A 22 -45.47 0.16 -23.66
N GLU A 23 -45.34 0.07 -24.97
CA GLU A 23 -44.61 0.99 -25.84
C GLU A 23 -44.95 2.45 -25.50
N ASN A 24 -44.16 3.02 -24.61
CA ASN A 24 -43.70 4.39 -24.72
C ASN A 24 -42.19 4.25 -24.83
N GLU A 25 -41.66 4.41 -26.05
CA GLU A 25 -40.23 4.58 -26.29
C GLU A 25 -39.75 5.79 -25.48
N THR A 26 -39.31 5.57 -24.24
CA THR A 26 -38.41 6.50 -23.57
C THR A 26 -37.10 6.40 -24.34
N SER A 27 -36.83 7.41 -25.16
CA SER A 27 -35.58 7.58 -25.90
C SER A 27 -34.39 7.29 -24.99
N ILE A 28 -33.59 6.28 -25.33
CA ILE A 28 -32.24 6.15 -24.76
C ILE A 28 -31.57 7.50 -25.05
N PRO A 29 -31.05 8.23 -24.04
CA PRO A 29 -30.28 9.43 -24.32
C PRO A 29 -29.21 9.05 -25.34
N GLY A 30 -29.06 9.86 -26.40
CA GLY A 30 -27.88 9.70 -27.25
C GLY A 30 -26.63 9.69 -26.36
N TYR A 31 -25.62 8.93 -26.75
CA TYR A 31 -24.30 9.02 -26.13
C TYR A 31 -23.28 9.39 -27.20
N PHE A 32 -22.28 10.18 -26.83
CA PHE A 32 -21.22 10.61 -27.74
C PHE A 32 -20.25 9.47 -28.06
N PHE A 33 -19.87 8.73 -27.02
CA PHE A 33 -18.95 7.61 -27.10
C PHE A 33 -19.16 6.66 -25.91
N GLU A 34 -18.52 5.50 -26.01
CA GLU A 34 -18.64 4.40 -25.07
C GLU A 34 -17.25 4.05 -24.52
N LEU A 35 -17.18 3.79 -23.21
CA LEU A 35 -15.96 3.44 -22.50
C LEU A 35 -16.10 2.07 -21.83
N GLU A 36 -15.06 1.25 -21.86
CA GLU A 36 -14.96 0.00 -21.11
C GLU A 36 -14.31 0.24 -19.75
N PHE A 37 -15.08 0.04 -18.68
CA PHE A 37 -14.64 0.12 -17.29
C PHE A 37 -14.27 -1.27 -16.78
N LYS A 38 -13.05 -1.44 -16.25
CA LYS A 38 -12.57 -2.71 -15.71
C LYS A 38 -12.25 -2.65 -14.23
N THR A 39 -12.63 -3.70 -13.51
CA THR A 39 -12.24 -3.86 -12.12
C THR A 39 -12.15 -5.34 -11.76
N ASN A 40 -11.55 -5.67 -10.62
CA ASN A 40 -11.61 -7.01 -10.06
C ASN A 40 -12.85 -7.21 -9.18
N GLY A 41 -13.25 -8.48 -9.01
CA GLY A 41 -14.32 -8.84 -8.09
C GLY A 41 -13.95 -8.63 -6.60
N GLY A 42 -14.98 -8.60 -5.75
CA GLY A 42 -14.86 -8.52 -4.30
C GLY A 42 -15.08 -7.11 -3.72
N GLY A 43 -15.68 -7.06 -2.52
CA GLY A 43 -16.08 -5.82 -1.85
C GLY A 43 -17.05 -4.98 -2.70
N PHE A 44 -16.92 -3.66 -2.61
CA PHE A 44 -17.79 -2.69 -3.29
C PHE A 44 -17.30 -2.25 -4.68
N ARG A 45 -16.19 -2.80 -5.19
CA ARG A 45 -15.56 -2.33 -6.45
C ARG A 45 -16.49 -2.39 -7.67
N PRO A 46 -17.25 -3.48 -7.91
CA PRO A 46 -18.23 -3.52 -8.99
C PRO A 46 -19.35 -2.49 -8.81
N ASN A 47 -19.75 -2.20 -7.57
CA ASN A 47 -20.78 -1.20 -7.26
C ASN A 47 -20.32 0.21 -7.63
N TYR A 48 -19.06 0.58 -7.37
CA TYR A 48 -18.53 1.87 -7.83
C TYR A 48 -18.64 2.02 -9.35
N GLY A 49 -18.35 0.97 -10.11
CA GLY A 49 -18.51 0.98 -11.57
C GLY A 49 -19.95 1.26 -12.02
N LEU A 50 -20.96 0.76 -11.28
CA LEU A 50 -22.37 1.03 -11.57
C LEU A 50 -22.74 2.50 -11.33
N TYR A 51 -22.28 3.09 -10.21
CA TYR A 51 -22.48 4.51 -9.93
C TYR A 51 -21.77 5.38 -10.97
N VAL A 52 -20.52 5.07 -11.31
CA VAL A 52 -19.79 5.77 -12.39
C VAL A 52 -20.58 5.69 -13.70
N ALA A 53 -21.08 4.51 -14.08
CA ALA A 53 -21.87 4.37 -15.29
C ALA A 53 -23.15 5.20 -15.27
N GLN A 54 -23.81 5.32 -14.11
CA GLN A 54 -24.98 6.17 -13.93
C GLN A 54 -24.62 7.65 -14.14
N TYR A 55 -23.65 8.19 -13.38
CA TYR A 55 -23.27 9.61 -13.50
C TYR A 55 -22.76 9.98 -14.89
N LEU A 56 -21.96 9.09 -15.51
CA LEU A 56 -21.42 9.37 -16.84
C LEU A 56 -22.49 9.34 -17.93
N SER A 57 -23.61 8.64 -17.71
CA SER A 57 -24.75 8.71 -18.62
C SER A 57 -25.41 10.10 -18.65
N GLU A 58 -25.33 10.87 -17.57
CA GLU A 58 -25.87 12.23 -17.47
C GLU A 58 -25.11 13.26 -18.30
N ILE A 59 -23.86 12.93 -18.65
CA ILE A 59 -23.01 13.71 -19.55
C ILE A 59 -22.82 13.05 -20.93
N GLY A 60 -23.67 12.08 -21.27
CA GLY A 60 -23.68 11.45 -22.60
C GLY A 60 -22.58 10.44 -22.85
N ILE A 61 -22.01 9.84 -21.81
CA ILE A 61 -20.97 8.81 -21.92
C ILE A 61 -21.55 7.47 -21.49
N LYS A 62 -21.51 6.48 -22.37
CA LYS A 62 -21.93 5.12 -22.05
C LYS A 62 -20.77 4.34 -21.44
N VAL A 63 -21.00 3.64 -20.32
CA VAL A 63 -19.95 2.84 -19.68
C VAL A 63 -20.34 1.36 -19.65
N ASN A 64 -19.47 0.50 -20.18
CA ASN A 64 -19.59 -0.94 -20.10
C ASN A 64 -18.68 -1.50 -19.01
N ILE A 65 -19.28 -2.07 -17.96
CA ILE A 65 -18.53 -2.62 -16.83
C ILE A 65 -18.11 -4.06 -17.11
N LYS A 66 -16.84 -4.37 -16.88
CA LYS A 66 -16.26 -5.73 -16.92
C LYS A 66 -15.58 -6.03 -15.59
N VAL A 67 -16.10 -7.04 -14.90
CA VAL A 67 -15.49 -7.57 -13.67
C VAL A 67 -14.61 -8.76 -14.05
N LEU A 68 -13.34 -8.72 -13.68
CA LEU A 68 -12.35 -9.75 -13.95
C LEU A 68 -11.91 -10.45 -12.66
N GLU A 69 -11.38 -11.66 -12.79
CA GLU A 69 -10.60 -12.30 -11.73
C GLU A 69 -9.26 -11.54 -11.55
N TRP A 70 -8.71 -11.51 -10.33
CA TRP A 70 -7.56 -10.67 -9.96
C TRP A 70 -6.35 -10.85 -10.89
N ALA A 71 -5.92 -12.08 -11.17
CA ALA A 71 -4.75 -12.30 -12.02
C ALA A 71 -4.98 -11.80 -13.45
N ASN A 72 -6.19 -11.99 -13.99
CA ASN A 72 -6.56 -11.46 -15.31
C ASN A 72 -6.68 -9.93 -15.30
N PHE A 73 -7.18 -9.34 -14.20
CA PHE A 73 -7.26 -7.89 -14.06
C PHE A 73 -5.86 -7.25 -14.03
N VAL A 74 -4.94 -7.79 -13.24
CA VAL A 74 -3.55 -7.30 -13.18
C VAL A 74 -2.86 -7.42 -14.54
N GLY A 75 -2.95 -8.58 -15.21
CA GLY A 75 -2.41 -8.74 -16.57
C GLY A 75 -3.07 -7.78 -17.57
N THR A 76 -4.35 -7.49 -17.39
CA THR A 76 -5.05 -6.48 -18.19
C THR A 76 -4.43 -5.09 -18.00
N LEU A 77 -4.22 -4.68 -16.75
CA LEU A 77 -3.66 -3.37 -16.37
C LEU A 77 -2.22 -3.17 -16.85
N LEU A 78 -1.35 -4.15 -16.61
CA LEU A 78 0.11 -3.99 -16.72
C LEU A 78 0.70 -4.54 -18.03
N GLU A 79 0.03 -5.48 -18.70
CA GLU A 79 0.58 -6.12 -19.90
C GLU A 79 -0.18 -5.74 -21.18
N THR A 80 -1.52 -5.82 -21.15
CA THR A 80 -2.32 -5.65 -22.38
C THR A 80 -2.82 -4.22 -22.61
N ASN A 81 -2.90 -3.41 -21.53
CA ASN A 81 -3.53 -2.09 -21.51
C ASN A 81 -4.94 -2.06 -22.17
N ASN A 82 -5.69 -3.16 -22.10
CA ASN A 82 -7.00 -3.30 -22.73
C ASN A 82 -8.14 -2.84 -21.81
N TYR A 83 -8.34 -1.53 -21.67
CA TYR A 83 -9.39 -0.87 -20.89
C TYR A 83 -9.41 0.62 -21.26
N ASP A 84 -10.51 1.30 -20.97
CA ASP A 84 -10.58 2.78 -21.04
C ASP A 84 -10.55 3.38 -19.62
N LEU A 85 -11.40 2.85 -18.74
CA LEU A 85 -11.44 3.19 -17.31
C LEU A 85 -11.11 1.95 -16.50
N PHE A 86 -10.52 2.13 -15.32
CA PHE A 86 -10.36 1.04 -14.37
C PHE A 86 -10.55 1.50 -12.93
N PHE A 87 -10.86 0.58 -12.03
CA PHE A 87 -10.93 0.86 -10.59
C PHE A 87 -10.14 -0.15 -9.79
N VAL A 88 -9.22 0.36 -8.97
CA VAL A 88 -8.33 -0.40 -8.09
C VAL A 88 -8.00 0.47 -6.87
N GLY A 89 -7.22 -0.04 -5.94
CA GLY A 89 -6.57 0.82 -4.95
C GLY A 89 -5.10 0.48 -4.79
N LEU A 90 -4.34 1.50 -4.43
CA LEU A 90 -2.92 1.43 -4.14
C LEU A 90 -2.74 1.34 -2.63
N VAL A 91 -1.87 0.42 -2.22
CA VAL A 91 -1.29 0.45 -0.88
C VAL A 91 -0.09 1.37 -0.96
N GLY A 92 -0.07 2.37 -0.09
CA GLY A 92 0.93 3.42 -0.05
C GLY A 92 2.26 2.99 0.59
N HIS A 93 3.34 3.62 0.13
CA HIS A 93 4.70 3.50 0.68
C HIS A 93 5.06 4.74 1.50
N HIS A 94 5.93 4.57 2.49
CA HIS A 94 6.30 5.60 3.46
C HIS A 94 6.92 6.85 2.81
N ASP A 95 7.65 6.64 1.71
CA ASP A 95 8.13 7.70 0.84
C ASP A 95 7.09 7.99 -0.27
N PRO A 96 6.82 9.26 -0.60
CA PRO A 96 5.87 9.63 -1.65
C PRO A 96 6.43 9.41 -3.05
N ASP A 97 7.63 8.84 -3.22
CA ASP A 97 8.25 8.62 -4.54
C ASP A 97 7.24 8.04 -5.55
N PRO A 98 6.86 8.85 -6.55
CA PRO A 98 5.86 8.47 -7.53
C PRO A 98 6.43 7.64 -8.70
N THR A 99 7.75 7.42 -8.75
CA THR A 99 8.47 6.85 -9.90
C THR A 99 7.85 5.55 -10.40
N GLY A 100 7.59 4.60 -9.50
CA GLY A 100 7.07 3.28 -9.89
C GLY A 100 5.70 3.32 -10.59
N ILE A 101 4.91 4.38 -10.41
CA ILE A 101 3.51 4.48 -10.84
C ILE A 101 3.32 5.50 -11.96
N TYR A 102 3.98 6.66 -11.88
CA TYR A 102 3.68 7.82 -12.72
C TYR A 102 4.79 8.15 -13.73
N ASN A 103 5.92 7.43 -13.73
CA ASN A 103 6.97 7.52 -14.75
C ASN A 103 6.61 6.67 -16.00
N GLU A 104 7.07 7.08 -17.18
CA GLU A 104 6.89 6.39 -18.46
C GLU A 104 7.34 4.93 -18.40
N ASN A 105 8.46 4.67 -17.70
CA ASN A 105 9.05 3.36 -17.51
C ASN A 105 8.73 2.73 -16.14
N GLY A 106 7.83 3.34 -15.37
CA GLY A 106 7.36 2.80 -14.10
C GLY A 106 6.70 1.42 -14.27
N SER A 107 7.03 0.49 -13.37
CA SER A 107 6.50 -0.89 -13.41
C SER A 107 4.99 -0.97 -13.26
N LEU A 108 4.37 0.06 -12.67
CA LEU A 108 2.93 0.20 -12.46
C LEU A 108 2.31 1.34 -13.27
N ASN A 109 2.92 1.76 -14.40
CA ASN A 109 2.36 2.77 -15.30
C ASN A 109 1.09 2.29 -16.03
N MET A 110 0.02 2.12 -15.26
CA MET A 110 -1.32 1.70 -15.67
C MET A 110 -2.09 2.82 -16.38
N PHE A 111 -1.61 4.07 -16.30
CA PHE A 111 -2.24 5.20 -16.99
C PHE A 111 -1.71 5.34 -18.42
N GLY A 112 -0.50 4.87 -18.69
CA GLY A 112 0.16 5.06 -19.97
C GLY A 112 0.74 6.47 -20.15
N ILE A 113 1.11 7.13 -19.04
CA ILE A 113 1.86 8.40 -19.06
C ILE A 113 3.16 8.18 -19.83
N ASN A 114 3.56 9.18 -20.62
CA ASN A 114 4.79 9.15 -21.40
C ASN A 114 5.30 10.56 -21.69
N THR A 115 6.59 10.69 -22.01
CA THR A 115 7.24 11.97 -22.29
C THR A 115 6.69 12.73 -23.50
N LYS A 116 5.95 12.08 -24.40
CA LYS A 116 5.45 12.71 -25.65
C LYS A 116 4.14 13.46 -25.46
N MET A 117 3.29 13.05 -24.52
CA MET A 117 2.03 13.76 -24.26
C MET A 117 2.30 15.12 -23.59
N PRO A 118 1.41 16.12 -23.76
CA PRO A 118 1.51 17.38 -23.03
C PRO A 118 1.67 17.15 -21.53
N TYR A 119 2.57 17.91 -20.92
CA TYR A 119 2.96 17.80 -19.50
C TYR A 119 3.64 16.49 -19.10
N GLY A 120 3.79 15.52 -20.00
CA GLY A 120 4.45 14.25 -19.71
C GLY A 120 5.95 14.41 -19.41
N MET A 121 6.66 15.21 -20.21
CA MET A 121 8.07 15.54 -19.96
C MET A 121 8.25 16.34 -18.65
N GLU A 122 7.33 17.25 -18.33
CA GLU A 122 7.37 18.02 -17.09
C GLU A 122 7.15 17.10 -15.88
N ASN A 123 6.21 16.16 -15.97
CA ASN A 123 6.04 15.12 -14.96
C ASN A 123 7.33 14.33 -14.74
N GLU A 124 7.98 13.84 -15.81
CA GLU A 124 9.24 13.10 -15.63
C GLU A 124 10.31 13.93 -14.94
N GLN A 125 10.51 15.17 -15.38
CA GLN A 125 11.51 16.05 -14.77
C GLN A 125 11.19 16.30 -13.29
N MET A 126 9.93 16.51 -12.92
CA MET A 126 9.55 16.70 -11.52
C MET A 126 9.75 15.42 -10.70
N ILE A 127 9.48 14.23 -11.23
CA ILE A 127 9.75 12.98 -10.52
C ILE A 127 11.26 12.83 -10.30
N GLU A 128 12.05 13.01 -11.36
CA GLU A 128 13.52 12.95 -11.32
C GLU A 128 14.09 13.97 -10.32
N ASP A 129 13.66 15.23 -10.37
CA ASP A 129 14.14 16.27 -9.44
C ASP A 129 13.75 15.96 -7.99
N GLY A 130 12.53 15.45 -7.77
CA GLY A 130 12.00 15.19 -6.44
C GLY A 130 12.79 14.14 -5.66
N ILE A 131 13.32 13.14 -6.35
CA ILE A 131 14.19 12.12 -5.76
C ILE A 131 15.64 12.60 -5.57
N LEU A 132 15.98 13.86 -5.87
CA LEU A 132 17.31 14.42 -5.59
C LEU A 132 17.31 15.45 -4.46
N ILE A 133 16.13 15.85 -3.95
CA ILE A 133 16.03 16.87 -2.91
C ILE A 133 16.19 16.23 -1.53
N MET A 134 17.31 16.49 -0.85
CA MET A 134 17.58 15.95 0.49
C MET A 134 16.85 16.71 1.61
N ASN A 135 16.59 18.00 1.42
CA ASN A 135 15.88 18.79 2.41
C ASN A 135 14.38 18.44 2.42
N MET A 136 13.88 17.97 3.57
CA MET A 136 12.52 17.46 3.69
C MET A 136 11.43 18.52 3.38
N THR A 137 11.61 19.77 3.82
CA THR A 137 10.66 20.86 3.57
C THR A 137 10.67 21.30 2.11
N GLU A 138 11.84 21.37 1.49
CA GLU A 138 11.95 21.68 0.06
C GLU A 138 11.31 20.57 -0.80
N ARG A 139 11.58 19.30 -0.47
CA ARG A 139 11.02 18.14 -1.17
C ARG A 139 9.50 18.08 -1.05
N GLN A 140 8.95 18.42 0.12
CA GLN A 140 7.51 18.53 0.33
C GLN A 140 6.88 19.55 -0.62
N GLN A 141 7.42 20.77 -0.66
CA GLN A 141 6.91 21.82 -1.52
C GLN A 141 6.99 21.43 -3.01
N HIS A 142 8.05 20.71 -3.40
CA HIS A 142 8.18 20.15 -4.74
C HIS A 142 7.07 19.14 -5.05
N TYR A 143 6.81 18.18 -4.16
CA TYR A 143 5.73 17.22 -4.36
C TYR A 143 4.33 17.82 -4.27
N TYR A 144 4.14 18.94 -3.57
CA TYR A 144 2.88 19.70 -3.61
C TYR A 144 2.63 20.26 -5.03
N ASN A 145 3.66 20.83 -5.66
CA ASN A 145 3.59 21.29 -7.04
C ASN A 145 3.35 20.12 -8.01
N TRP A 146 4.01 18.99 -7.80
CA TRP A 146 3.82 17.80 -8.63
C TRP A 146 2.39 17.26 -8.51
N GLN A 147 1.83 17.14 -7.30
CA GLN A 147 0.44 16.75 -7.11
C GLN A 147 -0.50 17.71 -7.87
N GLN A 148 -0.25 19.02 -7.81
CA GLN A 148 -1.02 20.02 -8.54
C GLN A 148 -0.94 19.84 -10.07
N LEU A 149 0.22 19.51 -10.62
CA LEU A 149 0.38 19.12 -12.03
C LEU A 149 -0.50 17.90 -12.37
N MET A 150 -0.43 16.86 -11.53
CA MET A 150 -1.17 15.62 -11.71
C MET A 150 -2.68 15.83 -11.66
N MET A 151 -3.18 16.69 -10.78
CA MET A 151 -4.63 16.92 -10.61
C MET A 151 -5.20 18.05 -11.46
N ASP A 152 -4.37 18.91 -12.08
CA ASP A 152 -4.87 19.94 -13.00
C ASP A 152 -4.55 19.66 -14.47
N LYS A 153 -3.30 19.35 -14.81
CA LYS A 153 -2.81 19.31 -16.20
C LYS A 153 -2.75 17.91 -16.80
N ILE A 154 -2.72 16.86 -15.97
CA ILE A 154 -2.67 15.47 -16.46
C ILE A 154 -3.99 14.73 -16.16
N VAL A 155 -4.46 14.76 -14.91
CA VAL A 155 -5.66 14.07 -14.42
C VAL A 155 -5.66 12.59 -14.83
N PRO A 156 -4.71 11.77 -14.35
CA PRO A 156 -4.65 10.34 -14.71
C PRO A 156 -5.71 9.50 -13.99
N MET A 157 -6.31 10.05 -12.93
CA MET A 157 -7.30 9.37 -12.11
C MET A 157 -8.29 10.35 -11.47
N VAL A 158 -9.38 9.78 -10.96
CA VAL A 158 -10.24 10.38 -9.95
C VAL A 158 -9.98 9.63 -8.64
N PRO A 159 -9.35 10.25 -7.63
CA PRO A 159 -9.20 9.65 -6.31
C PRO A 159 -10.57 9.49 -5.63
N PHE A 160 -10.80 8.35 -5.01
CA PHE A 160 -12.07 8.03 -4.34
C PHE A 160 -11.89 8.11 -2.82
N PHE A 161 -11.41 7.03 -2.21
CA PHE A 161 -11.51 6.89 -0.77
C PHE A 161 -10.22 6.39 -0.12
N ASN A 162 -9.88 6.98 1.02
CA ASN A 162 -9.07 6.35 2.06
C ASN A 162 -10.01 5.61 3.02
N GLN A 163 -9.79 4.30 3.16
CA GLN A 163 -10.59 3.44 4.02
C GLN A 163 -10.07 3.50 5.46
N PRO A 164 -10.93 3.76 6.46
CA PRO A 164 -10.56 3.54 7.85
C PRO A 164 -10.45 2.04 8.16
N SER A 165 -9.51 1.69 9.03
CA SER A 165 -9.57 0.43 9.77
C SER A 165 -10.23 0.66 11.12
N TYR A 166 -10.81 -0.41 11.66
CA TYR A 166 -11.45 -0.40 12.96
C TYR A 166 -10.90 -1.54 13.79
N THR A 167 -10.64 -1.27 15.06
CA THR A 167 -10.23 -2.26 16.05
C THR A 167 -11.14 -2.14 17.25
N ALA A 168 -11.65 -3.27 17.75
CA ALA A 168 -12.40 -3.34 18.98
C ALA A 168 -11.58 -4.03 20.06
N ASN A 169 -11.61 -3.49 21.27
CA ASN A 169 -11.07 -4.11 22.48
C ASN A 169 -12.09 -4.01 23.61
N TRP A 170 -11.87 -4.76 24.69
CA TRP A 170 -12.66 -4.58 25.90
C TRP A 170 -12.37 -3.22 26.52
N ALA A 171 -13.41 -2.51 26.97
CA ALA A 171 -13.29 -1.19 27.60
C ALA A 171 -12.51 -1.23 28.94
N THR A 172 -12.20 -2.43 29.45
CA THR A 172 -11.33 -2.59 30.62
C THR A 172 -9.85 -2.51 30.26
N LEU A 173 -9.47 -2.67 28.99
CA LEU A 173 -8.11 -2.48 28.48
C LEU A 173 -7.85 -0.99 28.26
N ASP A 174 -7.06 -0.40 29.15
CA ASP A 174 -6.59 0.99 29.06
C ASP A 174 -5.25 1.04 28.30
N GLY A 175 -4.97 2.16 27.64
CA GLY A 175 -3.68 2.45 26.99
C GLY A 175 -3.43 1.84 25.59
N TYR A 176 -4.40 1.15 25.00
CA TYR A 176 -4.32 0.74 23.59
C TYR A 176 -4.53 1.94 22.66
N ASP A 177 -3.66 2.11 21.67
CA ASP A 177 -3.80 3.10 20.60
C ASP A 177 -3.75 2.41 19.23
N ASP A 178 -4.87 2.39 18.51
CA ASP A 178 -4.97 1.74 17.20
C ASP A 178 -3.98 2.33 16.20
N SER A 179 -3.65 3.63 16.28
CA SER A 179 -2.70 4.27 15.34
C SER A 179 -1.30 3.65 15.43
N TRP A 180 -0.85 3.28 16.63
CA TRP A 180 0.42 2.60 16.90
C TRP A 180 0.31 1.07 16.81
N GLY A 181 -0.89 0.53 16.98
CA GLY A 181 -1.13 -0.91 17.01
C GLY A 181 -0.65 -1.54 18.32
N VAL A 182 -0.81 -2.86 18.43
CA VAL A 182 -0.62 -3.58 19.69
C VAL A 182 0.83 -3.52 20.18
N VAL A 183 1.81 -3.76 19.30
CA VAL A 183 3.23 -3.87 19.67
C VAL A 183 3.75 -2.62 20.37
N ASP A 184 3.46 -1.44 19.83
CA ASP A 184 3.96 -0.17 20.37
C ASP A 184 3.07 0.39 21.49
N SER A 185 1.79 -0.03 21.55
CA SER A 185 0.89 0.29 22.67
C SER A 185 1.16 -0.55 23.92
N LEU A 186 1.74 -1.75 23.78
CA LEU A 186 1.90 -2.72 24.87
C LEU A 186 2.48 -2.16 26.18
N PRO A 187 3.51 -1.31 26.17
CA PRO A 187 4.04 -0.71 27.40
C PRO A 187 3.04 0.16 28.18
N TYR A 188 2.00 0.63 27.51
CA TYR A 188 0.96 1.48 28.10
C TYR A 188 -0.31 0.69 28.42
N MET A 189 -0.40 -0.55 27.93
CA MET A 189 -1.59 -1.37 28.02
C MET A 189 -1.72 -2.03 29.40
N LYS A 190 -2.90 -1.88 30.01
CA LYS A 190 -3.25 -2.58 31.25
C LYS A 190 -4.74 -2.84 31.37
N PHE A 191 -5.10 -3.94 32.03
CA PHE A 191 -6.50 -4.18 32.37
C PHE A 191 -6.84 -3.51 33.71
N THR A 192 -7.76 -2.54 33.67
CA THR A 192 -8.28 -1.85 34.86
C THR A 192 -9.14 -2.77 35.74
N SER A 193 -9.72 -3.82 35.15
CA SER A 193 -10.46 -4.89 35.82
C SER A 193 -10.64 -6.08 34.87
N LEU A 194 -11.03 -7.23 35.40
CA LEU A 194 -11.38 -8.39 34.58
C LEU A 194 -12.64 -8.12 33.75
N HIS A 195 -12.60 -8.46 32.46
CA HIS A 195 -13.81 -8.58 31.65
C HIS A 195 -14.37 -10.01 31.69
N GLU A 196 -15.55 -10.19 31.09
CA GLU A 196 -16.16 -11.51 30.95
C GLU A 196 -15.22 -12.43 30.16
N GLY A 197 -15.01 -13.67 30.64
CA GLY A 197 -14.13 -14.66 30.01
C GLY A 197 -12.64 -14.56 30.42
N GLN A 198 -12.20 -13.42 30.96
CA GLN A 198 -10.83 -13.21 31.41
C GLN A 198 -10.57 -13.82 32.80
N THR A 199 -9.39 -14.41 32.99
CA THR A 199 -8.98 -15.00 34.28
C THR A 199 -7.87 -14.23 35.00
N SER A 200 -7.11 -13.40 34.28
CA SER A 200 -6.01 -12.61 34.81
C SER A 200 -5.94 -11.25 34.11
N THR A 201 -5.65 -10.20 34.86
CA THR A 201 -5.36 -8.86 34.31
C THR A 201 -3.93 -8.71 33.81
N GLU A 202 -3.09 -9.73 34.02
CA GLU A 202 -1.70 -9.78 33.58
C GLU A 202 -1.52 -10.62 32.29
N GLU A 203 -2.59 -11.22 31.78
CA GLU A 203 -2.58 -11.98 30.54
C GLU A 203 -3.35 -11.24 29.46
N PHE A 204 -2.77 -11.15 28.27
CA PHE A 204 -3.40 -10.61 27.07
C PHE A 204 -3.55 -11.71 26.01
N TYR A 205 -4.72 -11.79 25.37
CA TYR A 205 -5.06 -12.78 24.37
C TYR A 205 -5.38 -12.10 23.02
N ASP A 206 -4.56 -12.41 22.03
CA ASP A 206 -4.78 -12.04 20.63
C ASP A 206 -4.94 -13.31 19.76
N SER A 207 -5.31 -13.12 18.50
CA SER A 207 -5.39 -14.19 17.51
C SER A 207 -4.70 -13.83 16.21
N ASP A 208 -4.01 -14.81 15.63
CA ASP A 208 -3.41 -14.68 14.31
C ASP A 208 -3.34 -16.05 13.59
N ALA A 209 -2.83 -16.06 12.36
CA ALA A 209 -2.47 -17.28 11.67
C ALA A 209 -1.16 -17.90 12.22
N LYS A 210 -0.84 -19.10 11.72
CA LYS A 210 0.39 -19.81 12.10
C LYS A 210 1.61 -19.12 11.47
N TRP A 211 2.56 -18.71 12.32
CA TRP A 211 3.90 -18.27 11.91
C TRP A 211 4.79 -19.43 11.44
N ARG A 212 5.88 -19.12 10.72
CA ARG A 212 6.77 -20.11 10.09
C ARG A 212 8.26 -19.85 10.30
N GLU A 213 8.66 -18.59 10.45
CA GLU A 213 10.08 -18.19 10.40
C GLU A 213 10.32 -16.95 11.27
N LEU A 214 11.09 -17.07 12.35
CA LEU A 214 11.31 -15.93 13.25
C LEU A 214 12.53 -15.08 12.88
N ASN A 215 13.40 -15.54 11.98
CA ASN A 215 14.49 -14.72 11.46
C ASN A 215 13.92 -13.67 10.48
N PRO A 216 14.03 -12.36 10.78
CA PRO A 216 13.39 -11.32 9.97
C PRO A 216 13.94 -11.22 8.54
N LEU A 217 15.14 -11.75 8.29
CA LEU A 217 15.73 -11.82 6.95
C LEU A 217 15.06 -12.86 6.03
N LEU A 218 14.30 -13.80 6.60
CA LEU A 218 13.72 -14.96 5.92
C LEU A 218 12.19 -14.96 5.89
N GLN A 219 11.55 -13.94 6.48
CA GLN A 219 10.11 -13.88 6.67
C GLN A 219 9.35 -13.62 5.36
N ASP A 220 8.29 -14.39 5.13
CA ASP A 220 7.38 -14.23 3.99
C ASP A 220 5.90 -14.18 4.39
N ASP A 221 5.62 -14.04 5.69
CA ASP A 221 4.27 -14.02 6.26
C ASP A 221 4.13 -13.02 7.41
N ALA A 222 2.93 -12.46 7.56
CA ALA A 222 2.63 -11.42 8.55
C ALA A 222 2.73 -11.95 9.99
N SER A 223 2.34 -13.19 10.25
CA SER A 223 2.33 -13.76 11.61
C SER A 223 3.73 -13.93 12.18
N SER A 224 4.67 -14.39 11.36
CA SER A 224 6.09 -14.39 11.70
C SER A 224 6.62 -12.99 12.04
N SER A 225 6.24 -11.98 11.24
CA SER A 225 6.62 -10.59 11.50
C SER A 225 6.00 -10.07 12.81
N TYR A 226 4.76 -10.46 13.12
CA TYR A 226 4.08 -10.06 14.35
C TYR A 226 4.81 -10.58 15.59
N ILE A 227 5.12 -11.89 15.65
CA ILE A 227 5.88 -12.48 16.76
C ILE A 227 7.24 -11.80 16.93
N SER A 228 8.00 -11.66 15.85
CA SER A 228 9.34 -11.06 15.93
C SER A 228 9.30 -9.58 16.34
N SER A 229 8.21 -8.85 16.10
CA SER A 229 8.06 -7.45 16.56
C SER A 229 7.78 -7.34 18.07
N LEU A 230 7.34 -8.41 18.72
CA LEU A 230 7.18 -8.47 20.18
C LEU A 230 8.51 -8.81 20.87
N VAL A 231 9.38 -9.55 20.18
CA VAL A 231 10.64 -10.09 20.73
C VAL A 231 11.85 -9.22 20.39
N MET A 232 11.80 -8.48 19.29
CA MET A 232 12.88 -7.65 18.78
C MET A 232 12.45 -6.18 18.72
N GLU A 233 13.43 -5.29 18.74
CA GLU A 233 13.21 -3.85 18.57
C GLU A 233 13.67 -3.41 17.18
N SER A 234 13.00 -2.39 16.65
CA SER A 234 13.45 -1.70 15.44
C SER A 234 14.68 -0.83 15.76
N LEU A 235 15.64 -0.80 14.83
CA LEU A 235 16.84 0.02 14.94
C LEU A 235 16.47 1.52 15.03
N LEU A 236 15.58 1.98 14.15
CA LEU A 236 14.92 3.28 14.23
C LEU A 236 13.42 3.11 14.49
N GLN A 237 12.87 3.88 15.44
CA GLN A 237 11.43 3.98 15.64
C GLN A 237 10.85 5.10 14.79
N MET A 238 9.60 4.94 14.34
CA MET A 238 8.88 5.97 13.58
C MET A 238 7.45 6.11 14.10
N THR A 239 6.85 7.29 13.92
CA THR A 239 5.42 7.52 14.17
C THR A 239 4.56 6.74 13.16
N PRO A 240 3.23 6.61 13.39
CA PRO A 240 2.30 6.05 12.41
C PRO A 240 2.30 6.80 11.05
N GLY A 241 2.69 8.07 11.06
CA GLY A 241 2.89 8.91 9.87
C GLY A 241 4.29 8.79 9.24
N TYR A 242 5.13 7.86 9.70
CA TYR A 242 6.50 7.61 9.21
C TYR A 242 7.49 8.74 9.47
N GLU A 243 7.32 9.48 10.57
CA GLU A 243 8.33 10.42 11.03
C GLU A 243 9.34 9.70 11.94
N PRO A 244 10.66 9.80 11.70
CA PRO A 244 11.69 9.28 12.60
C PRO A 244 11.58 9.87 14.01
N ILE A 245 11.67 9.03 15.04
CA ILE A 245 11.64 9.46 16.44
C ILE A 245 12.78 8.85 17.26
N LYS A 246 13.11 9.54 18.36
CA LYS A 246 14.25 9.23 19.25
C LYS A 246 13.87 8.40 20.47
N THR A 247 12.72 7.70 20.43
CA THR A 247 12.22 6.90 21.55
C THR A 247 12.72 5.45 21.54
N GLY A 248 13.13 4.94 20.36
CA GLY A 248 13.63 3.57 20.19
C GLY A 248 15.10 3.35 20.59
N LEU A 249 15.78 2.48 19.82
CA LEU A 249 17.20 2.16 20.01
C LEU A 249 18.11 3.33 19.58
N ILE A 250 17.91 3.88 18.38
CA ILE A 250 18.56 5.14 18.00
C ILE A 250 17.90 6.29 18.75
N ILE A 251 18.70 7.03 19.52
CA ILE A 251 18.26 8.17 20.32
C ILE A 251 18.80 9.51 19.82
N ASP A 252 19.79 9.49 18.93
CA ASP A 252 20.30 10.69 18.27
C ASP A 252 20.83 10.39 16.88
N TRP A 253 20.81 11.41 16.02
CA TRP A 253 21.46 11.39 14.72
C TRP A 253 21.93 12.79 14.35
N GLN A 254 23.07 12.87 13.68
CA GLN A 254 23.73 14.10 13.28
C GLN A 254 24.24 13.95 11.86
N GLN A 255 23.83 14.86 10.97
CA GLN A 255 24.42 14.99 9.65
C GLN A 255 25.78 15.69 9.80
N ASP A 256 26.80 15.21 9.10
CA ASP A 256 28.12 15.83 9.12
C ASP A 256 28.07 17.25 8.53
N GLU A 257 28.77 18.20 9.17
CA GLU A 257 28.75 19.61 8.76
C GLU A 257 29.46 19.85 7.40
N THR A 258 30.31 18.92 6.99
CA THR A 258 31.16 19.04 5.79
C THR A 258 30.76 18.09 4.67
N ASN A 259 29.99 17.04 4.98
CA ASN A 259 29.47 16.06 4.03
C ASN A 259 27.98 15.79 4.30
N GLU A 260 27.09 16.32 3.45
CA GLU A 260 25.64 16.14 3.59
C GLU A 260 25.17 14.68 3.42
N LEU A 261 26.03 13.80 2.90
CA LEU A 261 25.73 12.39 2.72
C LEU A 261 26.13 11.52 3.91
N LEU A 262 26.82 12.10 4.90
CA LEU A 262 27.37 11.38 6.02
C LEU A 262 26.54 11.64 7.28
N PHE A 263 26.04 10.57 7.89
CA PHE A 263 25.22 10.63 9.10
C PHE A 263 25.84 9.80 10.22
N LYS A 264 25.95 10.38 11.40
CA LYS A 264 26.25 9.69 12.66
C LYS A 264 24.95 9.35 13.37
N PHE A 265 24.81 8.13 13.85
CA PHE A 265 23.71 7.66 14.68
C PHE A 265 24.25 7.22 16.04
N THR A 266 23.49 7.48 17.11
CA THR A 266 23.85 7.09 18.47
C THR A 266 22.74 6.24 19.08
N LEU A 267 23.12 5.06 19.56
CA LEU A 267 22.24 4.12 20.24
C LEU A 267 22.06 4.47 21.72
N ARG A 268 20.94 4.03 22.27
CA ARG A 268 20.63 4.05 23.69
C ARG A 268 21.65 3.21 24.46
N ASP A 269 22.15 3.76 25.55
CA ASP A 269 23.03 3.06 26.50
C ASP A 269 22.24 2.10 27.39
N GLU A 270 22.93 1.14 28.02
CA GLU A 270 22.34 0.19 28.98
C GLU A 270 21.19 -0.67 28.42
N VAL A 271 21.15 -0.88 27.10
CA VAL A 271 20.25 -1.85 26.46
C VAL A 271 20.95 -3.20 26.34
N TYR A 272 20.32 -4.27 26.82
CA TYR A 272 20.86 -5.62 26.77
C TYR A 272 20.00 -6.56 25.90
N TRP A 273 20.65 -7.54 25.29
CA TRP A 273 19.95 -8.62 24.60
C TRP A 273 19.24 -9.50 25.61
N ASN A 274 17.97 -9.85 25.38
CA ASN A 274 17.28 -10.88 26.16
C ASN A 274 18.08 -12.20 26.12
N PRO A 275 17.96 -13.07 27.15
CA PRO A 275 18.69 -14.32 27.17
C PRO A 275 18.42 -15.16 25.92
N SER A 276 19.47 -15.81 25.39
CA SER A 276 19.43 -16.54 24.13
C SER A 276 18.76 -17.92 24.26
N PHE A 277 17.54 -17.99 24.78
CA PHE A 277 16.86 -19.26 25.07
C PHE A 277 16.55 -20.09 23.83
N ASN A 278 16.86 -21.39 23.88
CA ASN A 278 16.33 -22.39 22.98
C ASN A 278 14.97 -22.88 23.49
N ILE A 279 13.91 -22.46 22.82
CA ILE A 279 12.53 -22.79 23.22
C ILE A 279 12.01 -24.09 22.61
N THR A 280 12.83 -24.75 21.78
CA THR A 280 12.45 -25.99 21.10
C THR A 280 12.05 -27.06 22.11
N GLY A 281 10.81 -27.53 22.01
CA GLY A 281 10.27 -28.59 22.86
C GLY A 281 9.75 -28.13 24.23
N ARG A 282 9.77 -26.82 24.52
CA ARG A 282 9.04 -26.27 25.66
C ARG A 282 7.53 -26.32 25.42
N ASP A 283 6.77 -26.39 26.50
CA ASP A 283 5.31 -26.36 26.53
C ASP A 283 4.81 -25.78 27.86
N SER A 284 3.49 -25.77 28.07
CA SER A 284 2.85 -25.23 29.28
C SER A 284 3.23 -25.95 30.59
N SER A 285 3.94 -27.08 30.53
CA SER A 285 4.43 -27.82 31.71
C SER A 285 5.90 -27.57 32.01
N SER A 286 6.59 -26.80 31.16
CA SER A 286 8.00 -26.43 31.35
C SER A 286 8.15 -25.43 32.49
N ASP A 287 9.29 -25.48 33.19
CA ASP A 287 9.64 -24.46 34.19
C ASP A 287 9.73 -23.07 33.52
N PRO A 288 9.36 -21.97 34.22
CA PRO A 288 9.50 -20.61 33.71
C PRO A 288 10.90 -20.31 33.17
N LEU A 289 11.00 -19.39 32.21
CA LEU A 289 12.30 -18.96 31.68
C LEU A 289 13.15 -18.27 32.77
N VAL A 290 12.49 -17.39 33.54
CA VAL A 290 13.06 -16.61 34.63
C VAL A 290 12.18 -16.70 35.87
N ASP A 291 12.76 -16.52 37.06
CA ASP A 291 12.01 -16.38 38.31
C ASP A 291 11.47 -14.96 38.52
N GLU A 292 10.78 -14.72 39.66
CA GLU A 292 10.18 -13.42 40.00
C GLU A 292 11.21 -12.29 40.14
N ASP A 293 12.49 -12.63 40.39
CA ASP A 293 13.59 -11.68 40.51
C ASP A 293 14.34 -11.50 39.17
N GLY A 294 13.88 -12.15 38.09
CA GLY A 294 14.49 -12.09 36.76
C GLY A 294 15.67 -13.02 36.55
N ASN A 295 15.96 -13.94 37.49
CA ASN A 295 17.06 -14.89 37.32
C ASN A 295 16.66 -16.05 36.41
N ILE A 296 17.59 -16.47 35.54
CA ILE A 296 17.38 -17.61 34.65
C ILE A 296 17.23 -18.91 35.46
N VAL A 297 16.09 -19.59 35.29
CA VAL A 297 15.78 -20.83 36.01
C VAL A 297 16.65 -22.00 35.52
N ASN A 298 16.77 -22.15 34.21
CA ASN A 298 17.57 -23.21 33.59
C ASN A 298 18.57 -22.63 32.58
N PRO A 299 19.83 -22.37 32.97
CA PRO A 299 20.83 -21.83 32.05
C PRO A 299 21.26 -22.84 30.97
N SER A 300 20.91 -24.13 31.08
CA SER A 300 21.33 -25.15 30.08
C SER A 300 20.61 -25.00 28.73
N ILE A 301 19.54 -24.21 28.66
CA ILE A 301 18.80 -23.95 27.43
C ILE A 301 19.30 -22.71 26.69
N LEU A 302 20.33 -22.02 27.18
CA LEU A 302 20.94 -20.91 26.46
C LEU A 302 21.68 -21.41 25.22
N MET A 303 21.30 -20.85 24.07
CA MET A 303 21.99 -21.04 22.80
C MET A 303 23.30 -20.26 22.79
N VAL A 304 24.28 -20.82 22.11
CA VAL A 304 25.63 -20.27 22.02
C VAL A 304 25.97 -20.00 20.56
N GLY A 305 26.51 -18.80 20.30
CA GLY A 305 27.03 -18.35 19.02
C GLY A 305 28.26 -19.13 18.58
N ASP A 306 28.69 -18.94 17.33
CA ASP A 306 29.84 -19.66 16.75
C ASP A 306 31.16 -19.40 17.50
N LYS A 307 31.30 -18.21 18.10
CA LYS A 307 32.46 -17.78 18.88
C LYS A 307 32.40 -18.22 20.35
N GLY A 308 31.34 -18.91 20.78
CA GLY A 308 31.14 -19.34 22.18
C GLY A 308 30.38 -18.33 23.06
N GLU A 309 29.84 -17.28 22.46
CA GLU A 309 29.11 -16.20 23.14
C GLU A 309 27.63 -16.55 23.32
N PHE A 310 27.00 -16.07 24.40
CA PHE A 310 25.56 -16.23 24.68
C PHE A 310 25.07 -15.00 25.43
N SER A 311 23.75 -14.77 25.45
CA SER A 311 23.15 -13.74 26.30
C SER A 311 22.48 -14.37 27.52
N ASP A 312 22.71 -13.78 28.70
CA ASP A 312 21.96 -14.06 29.94
C ASP A 312 21.06 -12.88 30.37
N GLY A 313 20.86 -11.90 29.49
CA GLY A 313 20.12 -10.67 29.80
C GLY A 313 20.97 -9.55 30.39
N THR A 314 22.21 -9.83 30.81
CA THR A 314 23.08 -8.86 31.51
C THR A 314 24.50 -8.76 30.95
N ASN A 315 24.93 -9.76 30.18
CA ASN A 315 26.32 -9.88 29.71
C ASN A 315 26.55 -9.40 28.27
N GLN A 316 25.49 -9.23 27.46
CA GLN A 316 25.56 -8.77 26.07
C GLN A 316 24.80 -7.46 25.91
N GLN A 317 25.52 -6.34 25.96
CA GLN A 317 24.97 -5.03 25.65
C GLN A 317 24.74 -4.91 24.13
N VAL A 318 23.63 -4.28 23.72
CA VAL A 318 23.39 -3.86 22.35
C VAL A 318 24.33 -2.71 22.01
N THR A 319 25.10 -2.83 20.93
CA THR A 319 26.11 -1.84 20.55
C THR A 319 26.00 -1.45 19.08
N ALA A 320 26.78 -0.44 18.68
CA ALA A 320 26.91 -0.05 17.27
C ALA A 320 27.36 -1.22 16.37
N LYS A 321 28.08 -2.21 16.90
CA LYS A 321 28.44 -3.41 16.13
C LYS A 321 27.21 -4.20 15.69
N ASP A 322 26.20 -4.30 16.53
CA ASP A 322 24.95 -4.98 16.21
C ASP A 322 24.17 -4.21 15.14
N ALA A 323 24.11 -2.88 15.24
CA ALA A 323 23.49 -2.04 14.21
C ALA A 323 24.17 -2.18 12.84
N VAL A 324 25.51 -2.09 12.81
CA VAL A 324 26.30 -2.26 11.58
C VAL A 324 26.14 -3.67 11.01
N PHE A 325 26.23 -4.72 11.85
CA PHE A 325 25.99 -6.10 11.44
C PHE A 325 24.59 -6.29 10.86
N THR A 326 23.58 -5.72 11.50
CA THR A 326 22.19 -5.77 11.06
C THR A 326 22.06 -5.20 9.65
N LEU A 327 22.46 -3.94 9.44
CA LEU A 327 22.34 -3.29 8.14
C LEU A 327 23.11 -4.01 7.04
N LEU A 328 24.31 -4.53 7.35
CA LEU A 328 25.06 -5.35 6.40
C LEU A 328 24.37 -6.69 6.11
N ALA A 329 23.71 -7.33 7.08
CA ALA A 329 22.97 -8.57 6.85
C ALA A 329 21.70 -8.36 6.01
N TYR A 330 20.95 -7.27 6.24
CA TYR A 330 19.80 -6.92 5.41
C TYR A 330 20.19 -6.50 3.99
N SER A 331 21.35 -5.86 3.83
CA SER A 331 21.85 -5.40 2.54
C SER A 331 22.69 -6.44 1.77
N ASN A 332 22.93 -7.62 2.33
CA ASN A 332 23.73 -8.67 1.70
C ASN A 332 22.85 -9.69 0.95
N PRO A 333 23.06 -9.92 -0.36
CA PRO A 333 22.25 -10.81 -1.19
C PRO A 333 22.34 -12.30 -0.79
N ILE A 334 23.31 -12.69 0.03
CA ILE A 334 23.41 -14.04 0.60
C ILE A 334 22.34 -14.24 1.68
N THR A 335 22.11 -13.21 2.49
CA THR A 335 21.26 -13.29 3.68
C THR A 335 19.88 -12.68 3.48
N SER A 336 19.68 -11.84 2.47
CA SER A 336 18.43 -11.12 2.24
C SER A 336 18.06 -11.11 0.76
N ILE A 337 16.80 -11.44 0.45
CA ILE A 337 16.26 -11.30 -0.92
C ILE A 337 15.91 -9.86 -1.28
N ASP A 338 15.81 -8.99 -0.27
CA ASP A 338 15.48 -7.57 -0.37
C ASP A 338 16.72 -6.68 -0.26
N SER A 339 17.90 -7.29 -0.45
CA SER A 339 19.19 -6.62 -0.31
C SER A 339 19.37 -5.41 -1.23
N TYR A 340 18.67 -5.39 -2.37
CA TYR A 340 18.69 -4.31 -3.35
C TYR A 340 18.09 -3.00 -2.83
N LYS A 341 17.24 -3.05 -1.78
CA LYS A 341 16.66 -1.84 -1.16
C LYS A 341 17.72 -0.96 -0.50
N TYR A 342 18.87 -1.52 -0.16
CA TYR A 342 19.97 -0.85 0.54
C TYR A 342 21.12 -0.43 -0.40
N ASN A 343 20.89 -0.36 -1.70
CA ASN A 343 21.91 0.06 -2.67
C ASN A 343 22.42 1.48 -2.39
N TRP A 344 21.61 2.31 -1.74
CA TRP A 344 21.94 3.66 -1.33
C TRP A 344 23.07 3.76 -0.31
N MET A 345 23.37 2.68 0.41
CA MET A 345 24.43 2.67 1.42
C MET A 345 25.80 2.52 0.75
N HIS A 346 26.60 3.59 0.77
CA HIS A 346 27.95 3.62 0.23
C HIS A 346 28.96 2.96 1.18
N ASP A 347 28.88 3.31 2.46
CA ASP A 347 29.70 2.71 3.51
C ASP A 347 29.01 2.83 4.89
N ILE A 348 29.42 1.99 5.83
CA ILE A 348 28.92 1.96 7.20
C ILE A 348 29.98 1.43 8.17
N TRP A 349 30.20 2.13 9.29
CA TRP A 349 31.19 1.71 10.28
C TRP A 349 30.87 2.17 11.71
N VAL A 350 31.41 1.45 12.70
CA VAL A 350 31.33 1.84 14.12
C VAL A 350 32.25 3.03 14.37
N ASP A 351 31.77 4.02 15.12
CA ASP A 351 32.59 5.15 15.56
C ASP A 351 33.72 4.66 16.46
N SER A 352 34.97 4.94 16.07
CA SER A 352 36.16 4.51 16.80
C SER A 352 36.28 5.10 18.21
N ALA A 353 35.60 6.21 18.50
CA ALA A 353 35.62 6.88 19.78
C ALA A 353 34.42 6.52 20.68
N ASP A 354 33.38 5.90 20.14
CA ASP A 354 32.14 5.61 20.84
C ASP A 354 31.49 4.29 20.36
N PRO A 355 31.48 3.23 21.18
CA PRO A 355 30.93 1.92 20.79
C PRO A 355 29.40 1.91 20.65
N LEU A 356 28.70 2.98 21.05
CA LEU A 356 27.25 3.14 20.84
C LEU A 356 26.93 3.96 19.59
N SER A 357 27.93 4.51 18.91
CA SER A 357 27.71 5.28 17.70
C SER A 357 28.23 4.57 16.45
N PHE A 358 27.55 4.79 15.33
CA PHE A 358 27.99 4.35 14.01
C PHE A 358 27.69 5.42 12.97
N TRP A 359 28.37 5.32 11.84
CA TRP A 359 28.27 6.23 10.72
C TRP A 359 27.69 5.49 9.51
N ILE A 360 26.84 6.16 8.75
CA ILE A 360 26.41 5.72 7.43
C ILE A 360 26.75 6.83 6.42
N GLU A 361 27.40 6.44 5.34
CA GLU A 361 27.60 7.27 4.16
C GLU A 361 26.58 6.86 3.09
N ILE A 362 25.78 7.82 2.66
CA ILE A 362 24.84 7.68 1.55
C ILE A 362 25.62 7.89 0.25
N ASP A 363 25.36 7.08 -0.77
CA ASP A 363 26.10 7.18 -2.03
C ASP A 363 25.77 8.46 -2.78
N ALA A 364 24.48 8.68 -3.04
CA ALA A 364 23.92 9.82 -3.78
C ALA A 364 24.73 10.26 -5.02
N ASP A 365 25.38 9.29 -5.68
CA ASP A 365 26.13 9.50 -6.91
C ASP A 365 25.18 9.32 -8.12
N PRO A 366 24.82 10.42 -8.83
CA PRO A 366 23.89 10.35 -9.96
C PRO A 366 24.45 9.58 -11.15
N ASP A 367 25.76 9.32 -11.21
CA ASP A 367 26.41 8.54 -12.26
C ASP A 367 26.41 7.02 -11.96
N THR A 368 25.97 6.61 -10.77
CA THR A 368 25.79 5.19 -10.45
C THR A 368 24.39 4.71 -10.90
N PRO A 369 24.29 3.77 -11.86
CA PRO A 369 23.01 3.39 -12.49
C PRO A 369 21.96 2.79 -11.54
N GLU A 370 22.32 2.50 -10.30
CA GLU A 370 21.53 1.73 -9.35
C GLU A 370 21.05 2.53 -8.12
N LYS A 371 21.29 3.86 -8.05
CA LYS A 371 21.23 4.58 -6.76
C LYS A 371 20.69 6.02 -6.88
N GLU A 372 19.72 6.33 -6.03
CA GLU A 372 18.96 7.58 -5.98
C GLU A 372 19.68 8.62 -5.09
N ASN A 373 19.71 9.91 -5.48
CA ASN A 373 20.32 10.95 -4.64
C ASN A 373 19.56 11.16 -3.32
N TYR A 374 18.25 10.92 -3.30
CA TYR A 374 17.46 10.72 -2.10
C TYR A 374 17.23 9.23 -1.91
N ALA A 375 17.93 8.64 -0.96
CA ALA A 375 17.60 7.33 -0.46
C ALA A 375 16.46 7.45 0.55
N PRO A 376 15.40 6.62 0.50
CA PRO A 376 14.41 6.50 1.58
C PRO A 376 15.02 5.80 2.81
N PHE A 377 16.25 6.17 3.19
CA PHE A 377 17.02 5.48 4.20
C PHE A 377 16.35 5.54 5.57
N TRP A 378 15.56 6.59 5.87
CA TRP A 378 14.81 6.69 7.12
C TRP A 378 13.86 5.50 7.32
N PRO A 379 12.88 5.22 6.41
CA PRO A 379 12.14 3.97 6.41
C PRO A 379 13.00 2.70 6.46
N ASP A 380 14.11 2.66 5.71
CA ASP A 380 14.98 1.48 5.64
C ASP A 380 15.77 1.21 6.93
N LEU A 381 15.84 2.19 7.85
CA LEU A 381 16.37 2.00 9.20
C LEU A 381 15.33 1.42 10.17
N LYS A 382 14.04 1.34 9.82
CA LYS A 382 12.98 0.71 10.64
C LYS A 382 13.02 -0.83 10.53
N ILE A 383 14.20 -1.42 10.72
CA ILE A 383 14.46 -2.86 10.65
C ILE A 383 14.72 -3.46 12.02
N LYS A 384 14.39 -4.74 12.20
CA LYS A 384 14.61 -5.45 13.46
C LYS A 384 16.11 -5.72 13.64
N ILE A 385 16.68 -5.29 14.77
CA ILE A 385 18.10 -5.48 15.08
C ILE A 385 18.45 -6.97 15.26
N LEU A 386 19.64 -7.36 14.82
CA LEU A 386 20.16 -8.72 14.85
C LEU A 386 21.39 -8.85 15.76
N PRO A 387 21.51 -9.94 16.55
CA PRO A 387 22.61 -10.12 17.50
C PRO A 387 23.90 -10.52 16.78
N GLU A 388 24.85 -9.58 16.65
CA GLU A 388 26.13 -9.82 15.97
C GLU A 388 26.91 -10.95 16.66
N PHE A 389 26.98 -10.92 17.99
CA PHE A 389 27.70 -11.93 18.78
C PHE A 389 27.19 -13.36 18.54
N PHE A 390 25.91 -13.51 18.16
CA PHE A 390 25.27 -14.81 17.98
C PHE A 390 25.25 -15.28 16.52
N LEU A 391 24.88 -14.37 15.60
CA LEU A 391 24.67 -14.70 14.19
C LEU A 391 25.91 -14.52 13.32
N ASN A 392 26.89 -13.71 13.75
CA ASN A 392 28.13 -13.54 13.01
C ASN A 392 29.06 -14.74 13.21
N THR A 393 29.54 -15.32 12.11
CA THR A 393 30.33 -16.55 12.16
C THR A 393 31.84 -16.28 12.18
N THR A 394 32.63 -17.30 12.48
CA THR A 394 34.10 -17.26 12.36
C THR A 394 34.60 -17.33 10.90
N ASN A 395 33.69 -17.32 9.92
CA ASN A 395 34.04 -17.32 8.50
C ASN A 395 34.77 -16.03 8.12
N THR A 396 35.99 -16.15 7.61
CA THR A 396 36.84 -15.02 7.20
C THR A 396 36.64 -14.58 5.75
N THR A 397 35.72 -15.22 5.01
CA THR A 397 35.38 -14.84 3.65
C THR A 397 34.73 -13.46 3.66
N VAL A 398 35.26 -12.54 2.85
CA VAL A 398 34.65 -11.24 2.60
C VAL A 398 33.53 -11.42 1.60
N THR A 399 32.32 -11.06 1.99
CA THR A 399 31.16 -10.89 1.10
C THR A 399 30.79 -9.42 1.05
N TYR A 400 29.79 -9.07 0.24
CA TYR A 400 29.48 -7.67 -0.05
C TYR A 400 27.99 -7.43 0.08
N SER A 401 27.62 -6.24 0.58
CA SER A 401 26.28 -5.72 0.40
C SER A 401 25.99 -5.50 -1.09
N SER A 402 24.71 -5.33 -1.45
CA SER A 402 24.32 -4.95 -2.81
C SER A 402 24.90 -3.60 -3.23
N GLY A 403 25.12 -2.70 -2.26
CA GLY A 403 25.79 -1.41 -2.46
C GLY A 403 27.31 -1.49 -2.59
N GLY A 404 27.92 -2.65 -2.32
CA GLY A 404 29.37 -2.88 -2.45
C GLY A 404 30.16 -2.81 -1.13
N VAL A 405 29.50 -2.68 0.02
CA VAL A 405 30.14 -2.58 1.33
C VAL A 405 30.65 -3.97 1.77
N PRO A 406 31.95 -4.12 2.12
CA PRO A 406 32.51 -5.41 2.51
C PRO A 406 32.05 -5.86 3.90
N MET A 407 31.79 -7.15 4.06
CA MET A 407 31.45 -7.77 5.35
C MET A 407 32.16 -9.11 5.52
N VAL A 408 32.58 -9.40 6.76
CA VAL A 408 33.15 -10.69 7.16
C VAL A 408 32.17 -11.43 8.05
N GLY A 409 32.09 -12.76 7.87
CA GLY A 409 31.33 -13.65 8.74
C GLY A 409 29.90 -13.95 8.27
N LEU A 410 29.43 -13.30 7.21
CA LEU A 410 28.31 -13.77 6.39
C LEU A 410 28.84 -14.43 5.11
N GLY A 411 28.50 -15.69 4.87
CA GLY A 411 28.97 -16.45 3.71
C GLY A 411 27.94 -17.44 3.18
N GLU A 412 28.24 -18.02 2.02
CA GLU A 412 27.38 -19.04 1.40
C GLU A 412 27.07 -20.20 2.36
N GLY A 413 25.80 -20.62 2.39
CA GLY A 413 25.34 -21.69 3.28
C GLY A 413 25.13 -21.28 4.75
N ILE A 414 25.18 -19.98 5.08
CA ILE A 414 25.03 -19.50 6.46
C ILE A 414 23.71 -19.95 7.13
N PHE A 415 22.62 -20.02 6.37
CA PHE A 415 21.32 -20.51 6.86
C PHE A 415 21.35 -21.97 7.33
N ASP A 416 22.35 -22.74 6.93
CA ASP A 416 22.50 -24.12 7.36
C ASP A 416 23.27 -24.30 8.67
N THR A 417 23.84 -23.22 9.21
CA THR A 417 24.58 -23.24 10.48
C THR A 417 23.64 -23.47 11.67
N PRO A 418 24.12 -24.09 12.77
CA PRO A 418 23.29 -24.35 13.94
C PRO A 418 22.62 -23.10 14.53
N GLN A 419 23.36 -21.98 14.57
CA GLN A 419 22.90 -20.71 15.16
C GLN A 419 21.74 -20.12 14.35
N TRP A 420 21.88 -20.06 13.02
CA TRP A 420 20.83 -19.53 12.14
C TRP A 420 19.59 -20.41 12.12
N LYS A 421 19.75 -21.74 12.10
CA LYS A 421 18.63 -22.69 12.21
C LYS A 421 17.88 -22.56 13.53
N ALA A 422 18.60 -22.40 14.63
CA ALA A 422 17.99 -22.22 15.94
C ALA A 422 17.25 -20.87 16.01
N TYR A 423 17.86 -19.80 15.51
CA TYR A 423 17.26 -18.47 15.48
C TYR A 423 15.94 -18.43 14.68
N SER A 424 15.80 -19.23 13.62
CA SER A 424 14.53 -19.33 12.87
C SER A 424 13.31 -19.80 13.67
N THR A 425 13.51 -20.40 14.84
CA THR A 425 12.42 -20.93 15.69
C THR A 425 12.51 -20.52 17.16
N SER A 426 13.65 -20.00 17.58
CA SER A 426 13.95 -19.52 18.94
C SER A 426 14.58 -18.12 18.89
N ALA A 427 14.09 -17.26 17.99
CA ALA A 427 14.64 -15.91 17.86
C ALA A 427 14.49 -15.15 19.17
N PHE A 428 15.49 -14.33 19.48
CA PHE A 428 15.52 -13.46 20.65
C PHE A 428 15.99 -12.07 20.21
N GLY A 429 15.65 -11.05 20.98
CA GLY A 429 16.02 -9.66 20.71
C GLY A 429 16.24 -8.89 22.00
N CYS A 430 16.16 -7.57 21.93
CA CYS A 430 16.12 -6.68 23.08
C CYS A 430 14.71 -6.10 23.31
N GLY A 431 13.68 -6.79 22.80
CA GLY A 431 12.29 -6.36 22.84
C GLY A 431 11.58 -6.65 24.16
N LYS A 432 10.35 -6.14 24.22
CA LYS A 432 9.44 -6.15 25.38
C LYS A 432 9.14 -7.56 25.89
N TYR A 433 9.11 -8.56 25.03
CA TYR A 433 8.77 -9.93 25.40
C TYR A 433 9.85 -10.94 24.99
N MET A 434 9.93 -12.02 25.75
CA MET A 434 10.71 -13.22 25.44
C MET A 434 9.77 -14.31 24.94
N LEU A 435 10.09 -14.95 23.83
CA LEU A 435 9.37 -16.14 23.38
C LEU A 435 9.58 -17.27 24.40
N ASP A 436 8.49 -17.87 24.88
CA ASP A 436 8.56 -18.95 25.87
C ASP A 436 8.32 -20.32 25.25
N TYR A 437 7.15 -20.53 24.65
CA TYR A 437 6.85 -21.75 23.91
C TYR A 437 5.77 -21.51 22.87
N TYR A 438 5.62 -22.50 21.98
CA TYR A 438 4.48 -22.56 21.08
C TYR A 438 4.01 -24.00 20.93
N VAL A 439 2.70 -24.15 20.78
CA VAL A 439 2.06 -25.41 20.39
C VAL A 439 1.52 -25.23 18.99
N GLU A 440 2.03 -26.04 18.07
CA GLU A 440 1.72 -25.92 16.65
C GLU A 440 0.20 -25.94 16.39
N ASN A 441 -0.29 -24.99 15.59
CA ASN A 441 -1.71 -24.81 15.28
C ASN A 441 -2.60 -24.53 16.50
N SER A 442 -2.04 -24.10 17.63
CA SER A 442 -2.80 -23.82 18.85
C SER A 442 -2.47 -22.45 19.43
N ILE A 443 -1.24 -22.23 19.93
CA ILE A 443 -0.90 -21.02 20.67
C ILE A 443 0.61 -20.71 20.58
N THR A 444 0.97 -19.44 20.60
CA THR A 444 2.32 -18.95 20.90
C THR A 444 2.24 -18.13 22.19
N VAL A 445 3.14 -18.38 23.13
CA VAL A 445 3.16 -17.73 24.44
C VAL A 445 4.48 -16.99 24.60
N LEU A 446 4.37 -15.72 25.00
CA LEU A 446 5.51 -14.86 25.31
C LEU A 446 5.40 -14.33 26.74
N GLN A 447 6.55 -14.15 27.38
CA GLN A 447 6.66 -13.61 28.74
C GLN A 447 7.29 -12.22 28.70
N ALA A 448 6.79 -11.28 29.49
CA ALA A 448 7.38 -9.96 29.61
C ALA A 448 8.87 -10.08 29.98
N SER A 449 9.71 -9.31 29.30
CA SER A 449 11.15 -9.32 29.56
C SER A 449 11.47 -8.45 30.77
N PRO A 450 12.11 -8.97 31.83
CA PRO A 450 12.66 -8.15 32.90
C PRO A 450 13.92 -7.39 32.46
N PHE A 451 14.43 -7.65 31.25
CA PHE A 451 15.63 -7.04 30.68
C PHE A 451 15.33 -5.96 29.63
N TRP A 452 14.04 -5.70 29.35
CA TRP A 452 13.65 -4.64 28.43
C TRP A 452 14.06 -3.27 28.99
N PHE A 453 14.55 -2.38 28.13
CA PHE A 453 15.07 -1.06 28.53
C PHE A 453 14.01 -0.09 29.05
N GLY A 454 12.73 -0.49 29.09
CA GLY A 454 11.69 0.20 29.84
C GLY A 454 11.24 1.54 29.26
N VAL A 455 11.40 1.80 27.95
CA VAL A 455 10.96 3.08 27.35
C VAL A 455 9.96 2.84 26.24
N GLY A 456 8.77 3.41 26.39
CA GLY A 456 7.69 3.27 25.42
C GLY A 456 7.90 4.11 24.16
N ALA A 457 7.45 3.60 23.01
CA ALA A 457 7.67 4.25 21.71
C ALA A 457 6.86 5.56 21.53
N ILE A 458 5.66 5.62 22.11
CA ILE A 458 4.66 6.70 21.89
C ILE A 458 5.12 8.05 22.47
N ASP A 459 5.50 8.10 23.75
CA ASP A 459 5.86 9.36 24.42
C ASP A 459 7.31 9.39 24.96
N GLY A 460 8.05 8.29 24.83
CA GLY A 460 9.43 8.18 25.29
C GLY A 460 9.60 8.16 26.80
N THR A 461 8.53 7.94 27.56
CA THR A 461 8.59 7.84 29.02
C THR A 461 8.98 6.43 29.48
N GLU A 462 9.44 6.35 30.73
CA GLU A 462 9.73 5.07 31.39
C GLU A 462 8.42 4.31 31.63
N GLN A 463 8.41 3.02 31.29
CA GLN A 463 7.25 2.15 31.30
C GLN A 463 7.58 0.79 31.90
N ASP A 464 6.61 0.23 32.61
CA ASP A 464 6.59 -1.16 33.06
C ASP A 464 5.58 -1.95 32.22
N LEU A 465 5.84 -3.25 32.01
CA LEU A 465 4.91 -4.12 31.31
C LEU A 465 3.87 -4.69 32.28
N ASP A 466 2.69 -4.08 32.36
CA ASP A 466 1.57 -4.59 33.19
C ASP A 466 1.07 -5.96 32.70
N ILE A 467 1.07 -6.17 31.38
CA ILE A 467 0.78 -7.47 30.76
C ILE A 467 2.02 -8.37 30.85
N LYS A 468 2.00 -9.35 31.76
CA LYS A 468 3.12 -10.29 31.99
C LYS A 468 3.18 -11.43 30.99
N THR A 469 2.03 -11.88 30.47
CA THR A 469 1.98 -12.94 29.45
C THR A 469 1.18 -12.51 28.24
N PHE A 470 1.78 -12.62 27.06
CA PHE A 470 1.15 -12.35 25.78
C PHE A 470 0.85 -13.67 25.06
N ASN A 471 -0.44 -13.94 24.84
CA ASN A 471 -0.94 -15.19 24.28
C ASN A 471 -1.49 -14.95 22.88
N ILE A 472 -0.91 -15.62 21.87
CA ILE A 472 -1.39 -15.53 20.48
C ILE A 472 -1.99 -16.86 20.08
N ARG A 473 -3.31 -16.90 19.97
CA ARG A 473 -4.07 -18.10 19.59
C ARG A 473 -4.08 -18.23 18.06
N VAL A 474 -3.87 -19.44 17.57
CA VAL A 474 -3.89 -19.70 16.12
C VAL A 474 -5.34 -19.86 15.65
N ILE A 475 -5.92 -18.78 15.15
CA ILE A 475 -7.32 -18.72 14.67
C ILE A 475 -7.34 -18.05 13.29
N PRO A 476 -7.08 -18.80 12.20
CA PRO A 476 -6.94 -18.21 10.87
C PRO A 476 -8.27 -17.74 10.25
N ASP A 477 -9.41 -18.18 10.79
CA ASP A 477 -10.73 -17.76 10.33
C ASP A 477 -11.26 -16.60 11.17
N ILE A 478 -11.44 -15.45 10.54
CA ILE A 478 -11.87 -14.21 11.20
C ILE A 478 -13.28 -14.32 11.82
N THR A 479 -14.16 -15.17 11.30
CA THR A 479 -15.51 -15.36 11.87
C THR A 479 -15.43 -16.14 13.19
N SER A 480 -14.56 -17.14 13.24
CA SER A 480 -14.25 -17.89 14.46
C SER A 480 -13.55 -17.00 15.49
N ALA A 481 -12.63 -16.14 15.06
CA ALA A 481 -12.00 -15.14 15.93
C ALA A 481 -13.06 -14.19 16.54
N LEU A 482 -14.02 -13.70 15.75
CA LEU A 482 -15.13 -12.88 16.25
C LEU A 482 -15.97 -13.58 17.32
N ALA A 483 -16.25 -14.87 17.13
CA ALA A 483 -16.99 -15.65 18.11
C ALA A 483 -16.22 -15.81 19.43
N GLU A 484 -14.89 -16.00 19.35
CA GLU A 484 -14.02 -16.13 20.52
C GLU A 484 -13.80 -14.78 21.24
N PHE A 485 -13.67 -13.68 20.50
CA PHE A 485 -13.66 -12.31 21.04
C PHE A 485 -14.96 -12.00 21.78
N LYS A 486 -16.12 -12.23 21.16
CA LYS A 486 -17.44 -12.04 21.81
C LYS A 486 -17.64 -12.95 23.04
N ALA A 487 -16.95 -14.08 23.11
CA ALA A 487 -16.97 -14.98 24.25
C ALA A 487 -15.97 -14.62 25.37
N GLY A 488 -15.20 -13.54 25.21
CA GLY A 488 -14.24 -13.10 26.22
C GLY A 488 -12.92 -13.87 26.25
N LYS A 489 -12.60 -14.57 25.15
CA LYS A 489 -11.39 -15.40 25.04
C LYS A 489 -10.30 -14.77 24.17
N LEU A 490 -10.57 -13.59 23.62
CA LEU A 490 -9.64 -12.69 22.95
C LEU A 490 -9.94 -11.29 23.48
N ASP A 491 -8.92 -10.46 23.50
CA ASP A 491 -8.98 -9.15 24.16
C ASP A 491 -9.06 -7.98 23.18
N ILE A 492 -8.70 -8.26 21.93
CA ILE A 492 -8.69 -7.31 20.83
C ILE A 492 -9.08 -7.99 19.51
N MET A 493 -9.64 -7.23 18.57
CA MET A 493 -10.00 -7.73 17.26
C MET A 493 -10.12 -6.64 16.18
N ALA A 494 -9.58 -6.91 15.00
CA ALA A 494 -9.85 -6.10 13.80
C ALA A 494 -11.30 -6.28 13.31
N MET A 495 -12.00 -5.16 13.10
CA MET A 495 -13.44 -5.11 12.83
C MET A 495 -13.82 -4.68 11.41
N ALA A 496 -12.83 -4.45 10.53
CA ALA A 496 -13.07 -3.98 9.17
C ALA A 496 -13.98 -4.90 8.33
N SER A 497 -14.04 -6.20 8.64
CA SER A 497 -14.90 -7.18 7.95
C SER A 497 -16.28 -7.36 8.58
N PHE A 498 -16.57 -6.69 9.70
CA PHE A 498 -17.76 -6.90 10.53
C PHE A 498 -18.45 -5.57 10.88
N PRO A 499 -18.95 -4.81 9.89
CA PRO A 499 -19.47 -3.46 10.12
C PRO A 499 -20.70 -3.43 11.04
N GLU A 500 -21.57 -4.43 10.97
CA GLU A 500 -22.76 -4.50 11.83
C GLU A 500 -22.36 -4.77 13.28
N GLU A 501 -21.52 -5.79 13.50
CA GLU A 501 -21.02 -6.12 14.84
C GLU A 501 -20.17 -4.99 15.44
N ARG A 502 -19.39 -4.29 14.61
CA ARG A 502 -18.65 -3.09 15.02
C ARG A 502 -19.60 -2.01 15.53
N LYS A 503 -20.69 -1.71 14.81
CA LYS A 503 -21.68 -0.70 15.23
C LYS A 503 -22.39 -1.11 16.51
N GLU A 504 -22.71 -2.39 16.67
CA GLU A 504 -23.24 -2.93 17.92
C GLU A 504 -22.25 -2.72 19.08
N MET A 505 -20.96 -3.03 18.87
CA MET A 505 -19.91 -2.84 19.88
C MET A 505 -19.65 -1.37 20.22
N GLN A 506 -19.68 -0.47 19.23
CA GLN A 506 -19.58 0.98 19.47
C GLN A 506 -20.69 1.52 20.39
N ALA A 507 -21.87 0.90 20.37
CA ALA A 507 -22.99 1.29 21.20
C ALA A 507 -22.98 0.59 22.58
N ASP A 508 -22.14 -0.43 22.77
CA ASP A 508 -22.05 -1.20 24.01
C ASP A 508 -20.85 -0.73 24.84
N PRO A 509 -21.05 -0.18 26.06
CA PRO A 509 -19.97 0.32 26.91
C PRO A 509 -18.99 -0.77 27.39
N LYS A 510 -19.24 -2.05 27.11
CA LYS A 510 -18.27 -3.14 27.33
C LYS A 510 -17.07 -3.06 26.40
N PHE A 511 -17.22 -2.42 25.24
CA PHE A 511 -16.18 -2.35 24.23
C PHE A 511 -15.74 -0.91 24.02
N GLU A 512 -14.48 -0.78 23.67
CA GLU A 512 -13.95 0.40 23.02
C GLU A 512 -13.69 0.05 21.56
N VAL A 513 -14.10 0.94 20.65
CA VAL A 513 -13.85 0.77 19.22
C VAL A 513 -13.13 2.00 18.72
N GLN A 514 -11.87 1.80 18.33
CA GLN A 514 -11.03 2.83 17.76
C GLN A 514 -10.99 2.69 16.23
N SER A 515 -10.62 3.77 15.57
CA SER A 515 -10.47 3.81 14.12
C SER A 515 -9.26 4.63 13.72
N LYS A 516 -8.57 4.21 12.66
CA LYS A 516 -7.49 4.97 12.04
C LYS A 516 -7.58 4.93 10.52
N LEU A 517 -6.94 5.87 9.87
CA LEU A 517 -6.73 5.82 8.42
C LEU A 517 -5.69 4.75 8.08
N THR A 518 -5.92 4.06 6.96
CA THR A 518 -4.96 3.10 6.41
C THR A 518 -4.11 3.75 5.32
N ASN A 519 -2.95 3.16 5.02
CA ASN A 519 -2.12 3.52 3.87
C ASN A 519 -2.75 2.99 2.57
N TYR A 520 -4.03 3.26 2.32
CA TYR A 520 -4.75 2.75 1.16
C TYR A 520 -5.51 3.87 0.47
N LEU A 521 -5.34 4.01 -0.84
CA LEU A 521 -6.11 4.91 -1.70
C LEU A 521 -6.81 4.11 -2.78
N SER A 522 -8.14 4.17 -2.81
CA SER A 522 -8.93 3.69 -3.94
C SER A 522 -9.16 4.81 -4.96
N PHE A 523 -9.20 4.48 -6.25
CA PHE A 523 -9.38 5.45 -7.32
C PHE A 523 -9.94 4.81 -8.58
N MET A 524 -10.52 5.64 -9.43
CA MET A 524 -10.80 5.31 -10.83
C MET A 524 -9.69 5.90 -11.70
N GLY A 525 -8.98 5.08 -12.46
CA GLY A 525 -7.94 5.52 -13.40
C GLY A 525 -8.41 5.61 -14.85
N PHE A 526 -7.76 6.49 -15.60
CA PHE A 526 -7.93 6.67 -17.05
C PHE A 526 -6.78 6.02 -17.81
N ASN A 527 -7.08 5.30 -18.89
CA ASN A 527 -6.06 4.91 -19.86
C ASN A 527 -5.79 6.06 -20.83
N LEU A 528 -4.71 6.80 -20.59
CA LEU A 528 -4.32 7.99 -21.36
C LEU A 528 -3.89 7.68 -22.80
N LYS A 529 -3.83 6.41 -23.19
CA LYS A 529 -3.56 5.96 -24.57
C LYS A 529 -4.83 5.76 -25.40
N ARG A 530 -6.03 5.84 -24.78
CA ARG A 530 -7.31 5.56 -25.46
C ARG A 530 -7.99 6.82 -25.97
N PRO A 531 -8.72 6.78 -27.10
CA PRO A 531 -9.44 7.93 -27.63
C PRO A 531 -10.40 8.57 -26.61
N PHE A 532 -10.80 9.83 -26.84
CA PHE A 532 -11.71 10.64 -26.03
C PHE A 532 -11.16 11.09 -24.68
N ILE A 533 -10.55 10.17 -23.93
CA ILE A 533 -9.93 10.42 -22.62
C ILE A 533 -8.40 10.48 -22.70
N GLY A 534 -7.83 10.36 -23.89
CA GLY A 534 -6.40 10.27 -24.14
C GLY A 534 -6.08 10.11 -25.64
N GLY A 535 -5.06 9.31 -25.96
CA GLY A 535 -4.70 8.99 -27.35
C GLY A 535 -4.33 10.23 -28.16
N ASP A 536 -4.80 10.31 -29.41
CA ASP A 536 -4.55 11.46 -30.28
C ASP A 536 -5.21 12.76 -29.76
N ASP A 537 -6.28 12.65 -28.97
CA ASP A 537 -6.99 13.80 -28.40
C ASP A 537 -6.19 14.51 -27.29
N ASN A 538 -5.12 13.87 -26.77
CA ASN A 538 -4.15 14.54 -25.91
C ASN A 538 -3.36 15.63 -26.66
N TYR A 539 -3.35 15.64 -28.00
CA TYR A 539 -2.58 16.59 -28.79
C TYR A 539 -3.45 17.68 -29.43
N VAL A 540 -4.75 17.67 -29.15
CA VAL A 540 -5.70 18.66 -29.64
C VAL A 540 -5.99 19.65 -28.51
N PHE A 541 -5.33 20.80 -28.54
CA PHE A 541 -5.53 21.87 -27.56
C PHE A 541 -6.86 22.60 -27.76
N LEU A 542 -7.43 23.08 -26.66
CA LEU A 542 -8.62 23.93 -26.69
C LEU A 542 -8.28 25.30 -27.30
N THR A 543 -9.28 25.94 -27.88
CA THR A 543 -9.14 27.27 -28.50
C THR A 543 -9.87 28.36 -27.72
N GLU A 544 -10.52 28.01 -26.62
CA GLU A 544 -11.24 28.98 -25.78
C GLU A 544 -10.25 29.85 -25.00
N PRO A 545 -10.43 31.19 -24.98
CA PRO A 545 -9.58 32.08 -24.21
C PRO A 545 -9.52 31.72 -22.72
N GLY A 546 -8.31 31.55 -22.18
CA GLY A 546 -8.07 31.13 -20.80
C GLY A 546 -7.95 29.62 -20.60
N TYR A 547 -8.15 28.81 -21.65
CA TYR A 547 -8.07 27.36 -21.60
C TYR A 547 -7.12 26.75 -22.64
N GLU A 548 -6.29 27.56 -23.30
CA GLU A 548 -5.41 27.16 -24.39
C GLU A 548 -4.33 26.14 -23.97
N GLU A 549 -4.09 26.01 -22.67
CA GLU A 549 -3.20 25.02 -22.07
C GLU A 549 -3.85 23.63 -21.89
N TYR A 550 -5.17 23.55 -21.98
CA TYR A 550 -5.89 22.28 -21.80
C TYR A 550 -6.14 21.62 -23.16
N THR A 551 -6.21 20.29 -23.17
CA THR A 551 -6.48 19.49 -24.37
C THR A 551 -7.91 18.96 -24.35
N LYS A 552 -8.43 18.53 -25.51
CA LYS A 552 -9.75 17.91 -25.59
C LYS A 552 -9.86 16.68 -24.69
N ALA A 553 -8.86 15.81 -24.71
CA ALA A 553 -8.82 14.63 -23.84
C ALA A 553 -8.84 15.01 -22.35
N LEU A 554 -8.04 16.00 -21.96
CA LEU A 554 -7.99 16.48 -20.58
C LEU A 554 -9.32 17.10 -20.14
N ALA A 555 -9.98 17.85 -21.02
CA ALA A 555 -11.30 18.39 -20.76
C ALA A 555 -12.34 17.28 -20.51
N VAL A 556 -12.33 16.19 -21.28
CA VAL A 556 -13.20 15.02 -21.03
C VAL A 556 -12.87 14.37 -19.67
N ARG A 557 -11.59 14.21 -19.32
CA ARG A 557 -11.20 13.65 -18.00
C ARG A 557 -11.68 14.54 -16.85
N LYS A 558 -11.56 15.86 -16.96
CA LYS A 558 -12.08 16.82 -15.98
C LYS A 558 -13.61 16.77 -15.89
N ALA A 559 -14.31 16.65 -17.03
CA ALA A 559 -15.76 16.48 -17.04
C ALA A 559 -16.21 15.22 -16.30
N ILE A 560 -15.56 14.08 -16.58
CA ILE A 560 -15.80 12.81 -15.88
C ILE A 560 -15.57 12.97 -14.38
N ALA A 561 -14.49 13.65 -13.97
CA ALA A 561 -14.17 13.86 -12.57
C ALA A 561 -15.24 14.69 -11.83
N TYR A 562 -15.75 15.78 -12.45
CA TYR A 562 -16.84 16.58 -11.89
C TYR A 562 -18.20 15.88 -11.90
N ALA A 563 -18.43 14.97 -12.85
CA ALA A 563 -19.72 14.26 -12.98
C ALA A 563 -19.96 13.25 -11.85
N ILE A 564 -18.92 12.65 -11.28
CA ILE A 564 -19.06 11.57 -10.30
C ILE A 564 -19.34 12.14 -8.90
N ASP A 565 -20.45 11.73 -8.28
CA ASP A 565 -20.75 12.07 -6.89
C ASP A 565 -20.12 11.07 -5.91
N ARG A 566 -18.91 11.41 -5.45
CA ARG A 566 -18.15 10.60 -4.49
C ARG A 566 -18.78 10.61 -3.09
N GLU A 567 -19.52 11.67 -2.72
CA GLU A 567 -20.21 11.74 -1.42
C GLU A 567 -21.43 10.83 -1.40
N GLU A 568 -22.26 10.84 -2.46
CA GLU A 568 -23.39 9.92 -2.58
C GLU A 568 -22.92 8.46 -2.57
N ILE A 569 -21.86 8.13 -3.33
CA ILE A 569 -21.27 6.79 -3.34
C ILE A 569 -20.83 6.38 -1.94
N ASN A 570 -20.14 7.26 -1.21
CA ASN A 570 -19.66 7.00 0.14
C ASN A 570 -20.84 6.75 1.11
N ASN A 571 -21.86 7.60 1.06
CA ASN A 571 -23.05 7.47 1.88
C ASN A 571 -23.82 6.18 1.59
N ALA A 572 -23.94 5.80 0.32
CA ALA A 572 -24.72 4.63 -0.08
C ALA A 572 -24.01 3.29 0.17
N LEU A 573 -22.67 3.26 0.12
CA LEU A 573 -21.91 2.01 0.21
C LEU A 573 -21.16 1.84 1.54
N HIS A 574 -20.80 2.93 2.21
CA HIS A 574 -19.99 2.91 3.43
C HIS A 574 -20.58 3.74 4.57
N ASP A 575 -21.86 4.12 4.47
CA ASP A 575 -22.55 4.95 5.46
C ASP A 575 -21.84 6.30 5.75
N GLY A 576 -21.06 6.80 4.78
CA GLY A 576 -20.31 8.05 4.90
C GLY A 576 -19.03 7.94 5.72
N GLU A 577 -18.60 6.73 6.11
CA GLU A 577 -17.45 6.54 7.01
C GLU A 577 -16.09 6.71 6.32
N TYR A 578 -16.02 6.62 4.99
CA TYR A 578 -14.72 6.69 4.30
C TYR A 578 -14.32 8.14 4.05
N LEU A 579 -13.03 8.43 4.06
CA LEU A 579 -12.51 9.76 3.77
C LEU A 579 -12.31 9.92 2.26
N ILE A 580 -12.86 10.98 1.67
CA ILE A 580 -12.64 11.31 0.26
C ILE A 580 -11.23 11.92 0.12
N SER A 581 -10.43 11.37 -0.80
CA SER A 581 -9.13 11.95 -1.18
C SER A 581 -9.31 12.84 -2.42
N ASP A 582 -8.55 13.94 -2.50
CA ASP A 582 -8.49 14.80 -3.68
C ASP A 582 -7.11 14.78 -4.36
N SER A 583 -6.16 14.01 -3.84
CA SER A 583 -4.81 13.89 -4.37
C SER A 583 -4.51 12.49 -4.90
N VAL A 584 -3.50 12.41 -5.77
CA VAL A 584 -2.84 11.17 -6.21
C VAL A 584 -2.04 10.49 -5.09
N THR A 585 -1.84 11.17 -3.96
CA THR A 585 -1.30 10.62 -2.72
C THR A 585 -2.40 10.38 -1.68
N TYR A 586 -2.06 9.69 -0.61
CA TYR A 586 -3.01 9.25 0.42
C TYR A 586 -2.86 10.06 1.72
N THR A 587 -3.99 10.32 2.38
CA THR A 587 -4.11 11.27 3.51
C THR A 587 -3.36 10.87 4.77
N LEU A 588 -3.01 9.59 4.94
CA LEU A 588 -2.17 9.15 6.06
C LEU A 588 -0.76 9.76 6.02
N LEU A 589 -0.26 10.10 4.84
CA LEU A 589 0.99 10.86 4.69
C LEU A 589 0.71 12.36 4.82
N ASP A 590 0.25 12.82 5.98
CA ASP A 590 -0.19 14.21 6.19
C ASP A 590 0.90 15.22 5.77
N PHE A 591 2.16 14.93 6.09
CA PHE A 591 3.31 15.73 5.64
C PHE A 591 3.36 15.84 4.10
N TRP A 592 3.13 14.77 3.36
CA TRP A 592 3.21 14.77 1.90
C TRP A 592 1.91 15.12 1.19
N TYR A 593 0.77 15.10 1.88
CA TYR A 593 -0.55 15.31 1.29
C TYR A 593 -0.83 16.79 1.05
N TYR A 594 -0.97 17.19 -0.21
CA TYR A 594 -1.30 18.59 -0.55
C TYR A 594 -2.81 18.81 -0.59
N ASN A 595 -3.36 19.47 0.43
CA ASN A 595 -4.80 19.69 0.54
C ASN A 595 -5.32 20.88 -0.29
N ASP A 596 -4.48 21.87 -0.57
CA ASP A 596 -4.82 23.09 -1.33
C ASP A 596 -4.67 22.86 -2.85
N ILE A 597 -5.22 21.75 -3.32
CA ILE A 597 -5.18 21.27 -4.70
C ILE A 597 -6.52 21.48 -5.41
N VAL A 598 -6.55 21.30 -6.74
CA VAL A 598 -7.81 21.26 -7.51
C VAL A 598 -8.67 20.08 -7.04
N LYS A 599 -9.91 20.39 -6.62
CA LYS A 599 -10.89 19.42 -6.12
C LYS A 599 -12.01 19.22 -7.11
N TYR A 600 -12.30 17.97 -7.45
CA TYR A 600 -13.41 17.59 -8.33
C TYR A 600 -14.63 17.20 -7.49
N ASN A 601 -15.21 18.19 -6.80
CA ASN A 601 -16.47 18.01 -6.09
C ASN A 601 -17.60 17.88 -7.12
N HIS A 602 -18.63 17.07 -6.82
CA HIS A 602 -19.71 16.81 -7.76
C HIS A 602 -20.36 18.10 -8.27
N ASN A 603 -20.33 18.30 -9.59
CA ASN A 603 -20.93 19.45 -10.24
C ASN A 603 -21.22 19.14 -11.72
N LEU A 604 -22.47 18.80 -12.02
CA LEU A 604 -22.90 18.46 -13.38
C LEU A 604 -22.82 19.63 -14.36
N ASP A 605 -23.04 20.87 -13.90
CA ASP A 605 -22.94 22.05 -14.77
C ASP A 605 -21.48 22.25 -15.21
N MET A 606 -20.54 22.13 -14.27
CA MET A 606 -19.11 22.18 -14.55
C MET A 606 -18.67 21.00 -15.43
N ALA A 607 -19.22 19.80 -15.20
CA ALA A 607 -18.95 18.66 -16.06
C ALA A 607 -19.38 18.92 -17.52
N TRP A 608 -20.57 19.50 -17.71
CA TRP A 608 -21.06 19.88 -19.03
C TRP A 608 -20.24 20.99 -19.68
N GLU A 609 -19.85 22.01 -18.93
CA GLU A 609 -18.94 23.05 -19.39
C GLU A 609 -17.62 22.48 -19.95
N TRP A 610 -17.04 21.48 -19.29
CA TRP A 610 -15.83 20.79 -19.78
C TRP A 610 -16.11 19.88 -20.99
N MET A 611 -17.27 19.23 -21.07
CA MET A 611 -17.68 18.47 -22.26
C MET A 611 -17.84 19.38 -23.49
N GLU A 612 -18.48 20.53 -23.33
CA GLU A 612 -18.69 21.50 -24.41
C GLU A 612 -17.35 22.07 -24.90
N ARG A 613 -16.41 22.33 -23.99
CA ARG A 613 -15.02 22.68 -24.31
C ARG A 613 -14.33 21.64 -25.18
N ALA A 614 -14.51 20.36 -24.87
CA ALA A 614 -13.98 19.26 -25.68
C ALA A 614 -14.68 19.13 -27.06
N GLY A 615 -15.81 19.83 -27.26
CA GLY A 615 -16.59 19.83 -28.49
C GLY A 615 -17.80 18.89 -28.46
N TYR A 616 -18.22 18.43 -27.28
CA TYR A 616 -19.41 17.60 -27.09
C TYR A 616 -20.55 18.45 -26.54
N LEU A 617 -21.43 18.91 -27.43
CA LEU A 617 -22.49 19.83 -27.05
C LEU A 617 -23.69 19.07 -26.49
N LYS A 618 -24.23 19.52 -25.36
CA LYS A 618 -25.42 18.90 -24.74
C LYS A 618 -26.61 18.79 -25.70
N SER A 619 -26.74 19.74 -26.62
CA SER A 619 -27.74 19.75 -27.70
C SER A 619 -27.66 18.53 -28.63
N ASP A 620 -26.48 17.96 -28.83
CA ASP A 620 -26.25 16.90 -29.80
C ASP A 620 -26.78 15.54 -29.32
N LEU A 621 -26.95 15.36 -28.00
CA LEU A 621 -27.59 14.16 -27.43
C LEU A 621 -29.10 14.11 -27.64
N THR A 622 -29.71 15.27 -27.89
CA THR A 622 -31.15 15.45 -27.97
C THR A 622 -31.68 15.38 -29.39
N GLY A 623 -31.22 14.41 -30.19
CA GLY A 623 -31.69 14.20 -31.56
C GLY A 623 -33.23 14.29 -31.71
N GLY A 624 -33.72 15.51 -32.00
CA GLY A 624 -35.05 15.82 -32.48
C GLY A 624 -36.17 16.18 -31.49
N ILE A 625 -35.99 17.10 -30.52
CA ILE A 625 -37.14 17.93 -30.06
C ILE A 625 -36.71 19.39 -29.96
N THR A 626 -37.14 20.18 -30.94
CA THR A 626 -37.24 21.63 -30.80
C THR A 626 -38.24 21.90 -29.67
N LEU A 627 -37.78 22.38 -28.52
CA LEU A 627 -38.70 22.97 -27.55
C LEU A 627 -39.35 24.17 -28.23
N TYR A 628 -40.64 24.05 -28.53
CA TYR A 628 -41.44 25.22 -28.89
C TYR A 628 -41.35 26.19 -27.72
N ASP A 629 -40.79 27.36 -28.01
CA ASP A 629 -40.91 28.55 -27.17
C ASP A 629 -42.39 28.93 -27.11
N ASP A 630 -43.03 28.69 -25.95
CA ASP A 630 -44.35 29.22 -25.60
C ASP A 630 -44.25 30.72 -25.34
N SER A 631 -43.90 31.52 -26.36
CA SER A 631 -43.99 32.98 -26.26
C SER A 631 -44.08 33.73 -27.59
N VAL A 632 -44.76 33.22 -28.63
CA VAL A 632 -45.14 34.11 -29.76
C VAL A 632 -46.57 33.86 -30.24
N THR A 633 -47.43 34.82 -29.90
CA THR A 633 -48.78 35.05 -30.43
C THR A 633 -48.81 35.10 -31.96
N GLU A 634 -49.80 34.41 -32.53
CA GLU A 634 -50.24 34.44 -33.92
C GLU A 634 -50.19 35.84 -34.56
N VAL A 635 -49.58 35.93 -35.74
CA VAL A 635 -50.11 36.77 -36.82
C VAL A 635 -50.14 35.92 -38.09
N THR A 636 -51.35 35.70 -38.58
CA THR A 636 -51.67 35.03 -39.83
C THR A 636 -51.38 35.97 -41.00
N GLU A 637 -50.59 35.51 -41.98
CA GLU A 637 -50.65 36.08 -43.33
C GLU A 637 -50.50 34.97 -44.38
N THR A 638 -51.59 34.79 -45.13
CA THR A 638 -51.76 33.83 -46.21
C THR A 638 -51.17 34.42 -47.50
N THR A 639 -50.24 33.75 -48.18
CA THR A 639 -50.06 33.96 -49.62
C THR A 639 -49.61 32.69 -50.33
N THR A 640 -50.20 32.49 -51.50
CA THR A 640 -50.31 31.25 -52.27
C THR A 640 -49.36 31.23 -53.46
N GLN A 641 -48.83 30.04 -53.80
CA GLN A 641 -48.24 29.60 -55.09
C GLN A 641 -46.93 30.29 -55.54
N THR A 642 -45.94 29.61 -56.11
CA THR A 642 -46.04 28.79 -57.33
C THR A 642 -44.81 27.90 -57.49
N GLU A 643 -44.99 26.71 -58.07
CA GLU A 643 -43.95 25.75 -58.51
C GLU A 643 -42.97 26.36 -59.52
N THR A 644 -41.72 25.87 -59.54
CA THR A 644 -41.02 25.63 -60.81
C THR A 644 -40.00 24.51 -60.66
N THR A 645 -40.26 23.42 -61.38
CA THR A 645 -39.39 22.26 -61.62
C THR A 645 -38.24 22.65 -62.56
N THR A 646 -37.02 22.15 -62.34
CA THR A 646 -36.10 21.87 -63.46
C THR A 646 -35.24 20.65 -63.14
N VAL A 647 -35.33 19.69 -64.07
CA VAL A 647 -34.60 18.42 -64.13
C VAL A 647 -33.34 18.63 -64.98
N THR A 648 -32.20 18.03 -64.62
CA THR A 648 -31.30 17.47 -65.65
C THR A 648 -30.44 16.30 -65.14
N GLU A 649 -30.41 15.29 -65.99
CA GLU A 649 -29.77 13.97 -65.97
C GLU A 649 -28.21 14.00 -66.05
N THR A 650 -27.52 13.14 -65.30
CA THR A 650 -26.82 11.89 -65.71
C THR A 650 -25.47 12.07 -66.41
N THR A 651 -24.42 11.38 -65.95
CA THR A 651 -23.56 10.46 -66.75
C THR A 651 -22.55 9.73 -65.85
N THR A 652 -22.56 8.41 -65.95
CA THR A 652 -21.62 7.42 -65.37
C THR A 652 -20.52 7.10 -66.37
N ILE A 653 -19.25 6.93 -65.97
CA ILE A 653 -18.28 6.06 -66.66
C ILE A 653 -17.38 5.34 -65.63
N THR A 654 -17.28 4.03 -65.82
CA THR A 654 -16.51 3.03 -65.09
C THR A 654 -15.16 2.79 -65.80
N GLU A 655 -14.08 2.46 -65.09
CA GLU A 655 -13.15 1.41 -65.54
C GLU A 655 -12.20 0.89 -64.44
N GLN A 656 -12.05 -0.44 -64.40
CA GLN A 656 -11.16 -1.25 -63.56
C GLN A 656 -9.77 -1.36 -64.20
N THR A 657 -8.69 -1.67 -63.44
CA THR A 657 -7.73 -2.75 -63.81
C THR A 657 -6.87 -3.22 -62.60
N THR A 658 -6.66 -4.54 -62.62
CA THR A 658 -6.09 -5.60 -61.78
C THR A 658 -4.54 -5.67 -61.61
N ILE A 659 -4.09 -5.99 -60.37
CA ILE A 659 -3.02 -6.92 -59.83
C ILE A 659 -1.60 -6.97 -60.45
N TYR A 660 -0.53 -7.04 -59.61
CA TYR A 660 0.50 -8.12 -59.55
C TYR A 660 1.39 -8.04 -58.28
N THR A 661 1.56 -9.20 -57.63
CA THR A 661 2.49 -9.53 -56.54
C THR A 661 3.84 -9.99 -57.11
N THR A 662 4.99 -9.68 -56.49
CA THR A 662 6.17 -10.58 -56.48
C THR A 662 7.11 -10.28 -55.29
N VAL A 663 7.52 -11.38 -54.65
CA VAL A 663 8.46 -11.53 -53.53
C VAL A 663 9.92 -11.41 -53.99
N GLN A 664 10.78 -10.77 -53.20
CA GLN A 664 12.21 -11.10 -53.14
C GLN A 664 12.75 -10.98 -51.70
N ARG A 665 13.37 -12.08 -51.24
CA ARG A 665 14.21 -12.18 -50.04
C ARG A 665 15.62 -11.69 -50.37
N THR A 666 16.26 -11.01 -49.42
CA THR A 666 17.71 -11.06 -49.24
C THR A 666 18.05 -11.10 -47.75
N ASN A 667 18.79 -12.15 -47.39
CA ASN A 667 19.41 -12.35 -46.08
C ASN A 667 20.70 -11.52 -45.99
N THR A 668 20.93 -10.87 -44.85
CA THR A 668 22.28 -10.73 -44.27
C THR A 668 22.21 -10.74 -42.75
N LYS A 669 23.03 -11.63 -42.18
CA LYS A 669 23.17 -11.89 -40.74
C LYS A 669 23.80 -10.70 -40.01
N LYS A 670 23.23 -10.34 -38.86
CA LYS A 670 23.99 -9.85 -37.70
C LYS A 670 23.36 -10.49 -36.45
N VAL A 671 24.19 -11.23 -35.72
CA VAL A 671 23.87 -11.95 -34.49
C VAL A 671 24.13 -10.99 -33.32
N ILE A 672 23.08 -10.60 -32.60
CA ILE A 672 23.11 -10.16 -31.21
C ILE A 672 21.76 -10.59 -30.60
N SER A 673 21.77 -11.47 -29.60
CA SER A 673 20.57 -11.91 -28.88
C SER A 673 20.19 -10.92 -27.78
N PRO A 674 18.90 -10.64 -27.56
CA PRO A 674 18.38 -10.25 -26.26
C PRO A 674 17.45 -11.37 -25.77
N PHE A 675 17.96 -12.22 -24.88
CA PHE A 675 17.15 -13.16 -24.09
C PHE A 675 17.74 -13.19 -22.68
N SER A 676 17.51 -12.11 -21.94
CA SER A 676 17.66 -11.92 -20.50
C SER A 676 17.29 -10.45 -20.24
N PHE A 677 16.66 -10.14 -19.10
CA PHE A 677 15.98 -8.87 -18.76
C PHE A 677 14.50 -8.77 -19.15
N ILE A 678 13.69 -9.67 -18.60
CA ILE A 678 12.35 -9.33 -18.09
C ILE A 678 12.17 -10.21 -16.86
N PHE A 679 12.34 -9.68 -15.64
CA PHE A 679 11.75 -10.20 -14.40
C PHE A 679 12.17 -9.31 -13.22
N THR A 680 11.46 -8.20 -13.00
CA THR A 680 11.42 -7.55 -11.68
C THR A 680 10.06 -6.86 -11.51
N PHE A 681 9.48 -7.03 -10.31
CA PHE A 681 8.27 -6.39 -9.77
C PHE A 681 6.89 -6.90 -10.23
N LEU A 682 6.49 -8.05 -9.66
CA LEU A 682 5.09 -8.41 -9.43
C LEU A 682 4.97 -9.06 -8.04
N ILE A 683 4.80 -8.25 -6.99
CA ILE A 683 4.46 -8.68 -5.63
C ILE A 683 3.12 -7.99 -5.38
N ILE A 684 1.99 -8.69 -5.37
CA ILE A 684 1.41 -9.42 -4.24
C ILE A 684 0.52 -10.53 -4.85
N VAL A 685 0.50 -11.73 -4.24
CA VAL A 685 -0.35 -12.93 -4.50
C VAL A 685 0.26 -14.15 -5.23
N ILE A 686 1.29 -14.07 -6.09
CA ILE A 686 1.76 -15.28 -6.85
C ILE A 686 2.95 -16.05 -6.23
N LEU A 687 3.68 -15.49 -5.25
CA LEU A 687 4.88 -16.13 -4.69
C LEU A 687 4.69 -17.52 -4.02
N PRO A 688 3.54 -17.89 -3.42
CA PRO A 688 3.40 -19.21 -2.80
C PRO A 688 3.43 -20.38 -3.79
N ILE A 689 3.14 -20.14 -5.07
CA ILE A 689 3.08 -21.18 -6.11
C ILE A 689 4.45 -21.41 -6.75
N TYR A 690 5.27 -20.35 -6.88
CA TYR A 690 6.60 -20.45 -7.48
C TYR A 690 7.65 -21.03 -6.51
N VAL A 691 7.55 -20.72 -5.21
CA VAL A 691 8.40 -21.29 -4.15
C VAL A 691 8.24 -22.82 -4.04
N LYS A 692 7.03 -23.34 -4.32
CA LYS A 692 6.76 -24.78 -4.33
C LYS A 692 7.52 -25.53 -5.43
N LEU A 693 7.70 -24.91 -6.61
CA LEU A 693 8.41 -25.53 -7.75
C LEU A 693 9.94 -25.45 -7.63
N ARG A 694 10.50 -24.49 -6.87
CA ARG A 694 11.95 -24.40 -6.61
C ARG A 694 12.39 -25.32 -5.47
N ARG A 695 11.54 -25.56 -4.46
CA ARG A 695 11.83 -26.52 -3.35
C ARG A 695 11.86 -27.99 -3.80
N GLU A 696 11.21 -28.36 -4.90
CA GLU A 696 11.29 -29.72 -5.46
C GLU A 696 12.57 -29.98 -6.30
N LYS A 697 13.41 -28.97 -6.54
CA LYS A 697 14.71 -29.12 -7.23
C LYS A 697 15.93 -29.05 -6.33
N ILE A 698 15.76 -28.74 -5.04
CA ILE A 698 16.83 -28.70 -4.02
C ILE A 698 16.45 -29.59 -2.82
N ARG A 699 15.91 -30.78 -3.12
CA ARG A 699 15.83 -31.90 -2.18
C ARG A 699 16.49 -33.12 -2.79
#